data_AF-A0A8J1LQH9-F1
#
_entry.id   AF-A0A8J1LQH9-F1
#
_cell.length_a   1.000
_cell.length_b   1.000
_cell.length_c   1.000
_cell.angle_alpha   90.00
_cell.angle_beta   90.00
_cell.angle_gamma   90.00
#
_symmetry.space_group_name_H-M   'P 1'
#
loop_
_entity.id
_entity.type
_entity.pdbx_description
1 polymer ?
#
loop_
_entity_poly.entity_id
_entity_poly.type
_entity_poly.pdbx_seq_one_letter_code
_entity_poly.pdbx_strand_id
1 'polypeptide(L)'
;MIPSEDSSARKKTIEEKLKQEEETLSFIKESLEKSDQLTNNMVSILSSFESRLMKLENSIIPVHKQTETLQRLQENVDRTLSCLDHVISYYHVATETERVIREGPSGRLEEYLGCIAKIQKAVEYFQDNNPDSPELNRVKSLFERGKESLDTEFRSLLQRYSKPVPPILILDLIGTEEEMESQEETVLEHLPEGILQDVIRISKWLVEYGRNQDFMNVYYQIRSSQLDRSIKGLKDHLRKNSSSSGITYSPAVQNKRKDTPTKKPAKRPVFVPGHEQDSRGRYHGETVGEKHGPASGKEDALDLETDTYIYCISAFVRLAQSEYQLLMYIIPEHHQKKTFDSLIQETLDNLIQEGENIVSAAKKANARHDFTSVLSIFPILRHLKLTKPEFDKVLQGTAASTKNKLPNLITSIETTGAKALEDFADGIKNEQKETNVSKDGTVHEITSNAILFLQQLLEFQETAGAMLASQVLGNTYNIPIDPRETSSTASSYNSEFNRRLLSTYICKVLGNLQLKLTHRVKTYEDPALKAIFLHNNFNYILKSLEKSELLQLVSVTQKEPDETYRYHIEQQIQLYQRSWLKVTESLADRNMPVIQGAKLKDKERQIIKERFKSFNENLEELCKIQKSWAIPDKRQRERIRQVQKSIVLEAYGAFLQKYGTGVNFTKNPEKYIKYSVDQVGEMIEKLFDTSA
;
A
#
# COMPACT_ATOMS: atom_id res chain seq x y z
N MET A 1 3.11 98.39 144.10
CA MET A 1 2.40 99.40 143.28
C MET A 1 3.23 99.56 142.01
N ILE A 2 2.90 98.92 140.88
CA ILE A 2 1.88 99.31 139.86
C ILE A 2 2.23 100.68 139.25
N PRO A 3 2.10 101.00 137.94
CA PRO A 3 1.91 100.21 136.68
C PRO A 3 2.79 100.69 135.46
N SER A 4 2.98 99.89 134.40
CA SER A 4 3.22 100.38 132.99
C SER A 4 3.21 99.23 131.94
N GLU A 5 2.04 98.72 131.63
CA GLU A 5 1.82 97.39 131.02
C GLU A 5 1.71 97.32 129.47
N ASP A 6 1.91 98.38 128.65
CA ASP A 6 1.43 98.30 127.24
C ASP A 6 2.38 98.72 126.09
N SER A 7 3.41 99.54 126.33
CA SER A 7 4.32 100.01 125.25
C SER A 7 5.51 99.06 125.02
N SER A 8 6.09 98.55 126.10
CA SER A 8 7.28 97.69 126.00
C SER A 8 6.95 96.30 125.45
N ALA A 9 5.75 95.78 125.70
CA ALA A 9 5.33 94.46 125.23
C ALA A 9 5.20 94.43 123.69
N ARG A 10 4.55 95.44 123.08
CA ARG A 10 4.48 95.61 121.62
C ARG A 10 5.86 95.79 120.98
N LYS A 11 6.75 96.55 121.62
CA LYS A 11 8.13 96.70 121.15
C LYS A 11 8.87 95.36 121.14
N LYS A 12 8.69 94.54 122.19
CA LYS A 12 9.27 93.19 122.28
C LYS A 12 8.71 92.24 121.21
N THR A 13 7.40 92.30 120.92
CA THR A 13 6.80 91.46 119.87
C THR A 13 7.23 91.87 118.46
N ILE A 14 7.41 93.18 118.21
CA ILE A 14 7.95 93.68 116.94
C ILE A 14 9.44 93.33 116.82
N GLU A 15 10.23 93.45 117.89
CA GLU A 15 11.64 93.02 117.91
C GLU A 15 11.78 91.50 117.72
N GLU A 16 10.89 90.69 118.30
CA GLU A 16 10.86 89.23 118.06
C GLU A 16 10.46 88.89 116.63
N LYS A 17 9.45 89.56 116.06
CA LYS A 17 9.08 89.37 114.64
C LYS A 17 10.16 89.86 113.68
N LEU A 18 10.80 90.98 113.97
CA LEU A 18 11.92 91.51 113.18
C LEU A 18 13.10 90.52 113.22
N LYS A 19 13.41 89.99 114.40
CA LYS A 19 14.45 88.96 114.55
C LYS A 19 14.09 87.67 113.81
N GLN A 20 12.81 87.27 113.84
CA GLN A 20 12.33 86.10 113.12
C GLN A 20 12.33 86.31 111.59
N GLU A 21 12.02 87.52 111.11
CA GLU A 21 12.17 87.92 109.70
C GLU A 21 13.64 88.03 109.29
N GLU A 22 14.54 88.51 110.15
CA GLU A 22 15.98 88.54 109.91
C GLU A 22 16.55 87.10 109.81
N GLU A 23 16.11 86.19 110.68
CA GLU A 23 16.51 84.77 110.64
C GLU A 23 15.94 84.05 109.40
N THR A 24 14.70 84.33 108.99
CA THR A 24 14.15 83.75 107.75
C THR A 24 14.78 84.35 106.50
N LEU A 25 15.11 85.64 106.50
CA LEU A 25 15.82 86.30 105.41
C LEU A 25 17.27 85.80 105.33
N SER A 26 17.93 85.53 106.46
CA SER A 26 19.25 84.89 106.45
C SER A 26 19.16 83.46 105.93
N PHE A 27 18.16 82.68 106.33
CA PHE A 27 17.94 81.32 105.83
C PHE A 27 17.64 81.30 104.32
N ILE A 28 16.79 82.20 103.82
CA ILE A 28 16.49 82.31 102.39
C ILE A 28 17.72 82.75 101.61
N LYS A 29 18.52 83.69 102.13
CA LYS A 29 19.80 84.06 101.51
C LYS A 29 20.76 82.88 101.44
N GLU A 30 20.92 82.13 102.54
CA GLU A 30 21.79 80.95 102.57
C GLU A 30 21.28 79.84 101.64
N SER A 31 19.96 79.67 101.54
CA SER A 31 19.35 78.69 100.65
C SER A 31 19.42 79.11 99.17
N LEU A 32 19.34 80.41 98.88
CA LEU A 32 19.56 80.98 97.55
C LEU A 32 21.03 80.83 97.14
N GLU A 33 21.96 81.08 98.06
CA GLU A 33 23.40 80.91 97.83
C GLU A 33 23.78 79.44 97.61
N LYS A 34 23.14 78.50 98.34
CA LYS A 34 23.23 77.06 98.05
C LYS A 34 22.63 76.69 96.70
N SER A 35 21.51 77.29 96.31
CA SER A 35 20.89 77.07 94.99
C SER A 35 21.75 77.62 93.86
N ASP A 36 22.39 78.78 94.04
CA ASP A 36 23.33 79.35 93.09
C ASP A 36 24.60 78.50 92.98
N GLN A 37 25.12 77.98 94.09
CA GLN A 37 26.22 77.01 94.07
C GLN A 37 25.85 75.73 93.33
N LEU A 38 24.66 75.16 93.56
CA LEU A 38 24.17 73.99 92.82
C LEU A 38 24.00 74.28 91.33
N THR A 39 23.46 75.45 90.99
CA THR A 39 23.29 75.89 89.58
C THR A 39 24.65 76.06 88.91
N ASN A 40 25.61 76.70 89.57
CA ASN A 40 26.98 76.85 89.07
C ASN A 40 27.68 75.49 88.92
N ASN A 41 27.45 74.55 89.84
CA ASN A 41 27.95 73.18 89.72
C ASN A 41 27.32 72.44 88.53
N MET A 42 26.01 72.58 88.30
CA MET A 42 25.33 72.01 87.13
C MET A 42 25.87 72.61 85.82
N VAL A 43 26.03 73.94 85.77
CA VAL A 43 26.62 74.63 84.61
C VAL A 43 28.05 74.14 84.37
N SER A 44 28.85 73.98 85.42
CA SER A 44 30.22 73.45 85.31
C SER A 44 30.25 72.01 84.77
N ILE A 45 29.35 71.14 85.24
CA ILE A 45 29.20 69.76 84.74
C ILE A 45 28.77 69.76 83.28
N LEU A 46 27.80 70.59 82.90
CA LEU A 46 27.32 70.69 81.53
C LEU A 46 28.39 71.22 80.59
N SER A 47 29.13 72.27 80.98
CA SER A 47 30.28 72.77 80.21
C SER A 47 31.40 71.73 80.11
N SER A 48 31.61 70.91 81.14
CA SER A 48 32.55 69.77 81.09
C SER A 48 32.08 68.68 80.12
N PHE A 49 30.79 68.33 80.15
CA PHE A 49 30.20 67.40 79.20
C PHE A 49 30.29 67.90 77.77
N GLU A 50 29.92 69.16 77.52
CA GLU A 50 30.00 69.80 76.21
C GLU A 50 31.43 69.82 75.69
N SER A 51 32.40 70.18 76.53
CA SER A 51 33.82 70.12 76.18
C SER A 51 34.29 68.70 75.85
N ARG A 52 33.84 67.70 76.62
CA ARG A 52 34.18 66.29 76.38
C ARG A 52 33.49 65.75 75.12
N LEU A 53 32.25 66.15 74.84
CA LEU A 53 31.51 65.79 73.64
C LEU A 53 32.16 66.40 72.41
N MET A 54 32.54 67.68 72.45
CA MET A 54 33.31 68.31 71.38
C MET A 54 34.65 67.61 71.15
N LYS A 55 35.40 67.28 72.21
CA LYS A 55 36.66 66.55 72.08
C LYS A 55 36.45 65.16 71.48
N LEU A 56 35.40 64.46 71.90
CA LEU A 56 35.03 63.14 71.38
C LEU A 56 34.63 63.23 69.91
N GLU A 57 33.76 64.17 69.56
CA GLU A 57 33.30 64.44 68.20
C GLU A 57 34.48 64.77 67.26
N ASN A 58 35.36 65.67 67.70
CA ASN A 58 36.59 66.02 66.97
C ASN A 58 37.55 64.84 66.83
N SER A 59 37.50 63.84 67.73
CA SER A 59 38.35 62.64 67.65
C SER A 59 37.72 61.49 66.85
N ILE A 60 36.39 61.31 66.95
CA ILE A 60 35.67 60.16 66.39
C ILE A 60 35.23 60.43 64.94
N ILE A 61 34.78 61.64 64.61
CA ILE A 61 34.35 61.97 63.23
C ILE A 61 35.48 61.73 62.22
N PRO A 62 36.74 62.16 62.45
CA PRO A 62 37.83 61.86 61.52
C PRO A 62 38.08 60.35 61.38
N VAL A 63 38.00 59.59 62.47
CA VAL A 63 38.20 58.13 62.46
C VAL A 63 37.07 57.44 61.67
N HIS A 64 35.80 57.83 61.86
CA HIS A 64 34.70 57.30 61.05
C HIS A 64 34.85 57.67 59.57
N LYS A 65 35.19 58.92 59.25
CA LYS A 65 35.46 59.35 57.86
C LYS A 65 36.62 58.57 57.22
N GLN A 66 37.69 58.33 57.99
CA GLN A 66 38.81 57.51 57.54
C GLN A 66 38.40 56.04 57.36
N THR A 67 37.58 55.49 58.27
CA THR A 67 37.07 54.11 58.18
C THR A 67 36.17 53.92 56.97
N GLU A 68 35.26 54.87 56.71
CA GLU A 68 34.40 54.89 55.51
C GLU A 68 35.24 54.98 54.23
N THR A 69 36.27 55.83 54.23
CA THR A 69 37.21 55.93 53.11
C THR A 69 37.96 54.62 52.89
N LEU A 70 38.37 53.94 53.97
CA LEU A 70 39.07 52.66 53.91
C LEU A 70 38.16 51.53 53.45
N GLN A 71 36.90 51.48 53.90
CA GLN A 71 35.90 50.52 53.41
C GLN A 71 35.64 50.70 51.92
N ARG A 72 35.48 51.95 51.47
CA ARG A 72 35.33 52.25 50.04
C ARG A 72 36.57 51.84 49.23
N LEU A 73 37.77 52.04 49.78
CA LEU A 73 39.01 51.58 49.16
C LEU A 73 39.03 50.06 49.06
N GLN A 74 38.69 49.35 50.13
CA GLN A 74 38.61 47.89 50.16
C GLN A 74 37.60 47.37 49.13
N GLU A 75 36.38 47.92 49.10
CA GLU A 75 35.37 47.54 48.11
C GLU A 75 35.85 47.78 46.67
N ASN A 76 36.55 48.89 46.42
CA ASN A 76 37.13 49.15 45.11
C ASN A 76 38.22 48.13 44.75
N VAL A 77 39.07 47.74 45.72
CA VAL A 77 40.10 46.71 45.52
C VAL A 77 39.45 45.36 45.22
N ASP A 78 38.45 44.95 46.00
CA ASP A 78 37.74 43.68 45.83
C ASP A 78 37.02 43.62 44.48
N ARG A 79 36.36 44.71 44.06
CA ARG A 79 35.77 44.82 42.71
C ARG A 79 36.82 44.73 41.62
N THR A 80 37.96 45.39 41.80
CA THR A 80 39.05 45.36 40.81
C THR A 80 39.64 43.96 40.69
N LEU A 81 39.85 43.26 41.81
CA LEU A 81 40.30 41.87 41.84
C LEU A 81 39.29 40.96 41.14
N SER A 82 37.99 41.09 41.43
CA SER A 82 36.95 40.31 40.75
C SER A 82 36.91 40.57 39.23
N CYS A 83 37.09 41.81 38.80
CA CYS A 83 37.20 42.14 37.37
C CYS A 83 38.46 41.50 36.76
N LEU A 84 39.60 41.55 37.46
CA LEU A 84 40.85 40.97 36.98
C LEU A 84 40.74 39.44 36.85
N ASP A 85 40.19 38.75 37.86
CA ASP A 85 39.95 37.30 37.84
C ASP A 85 39.02 36.91 36.69
N HIS A 86 37.98 37.72 36.43
CA HIS A 86 37.09 37.51 35.29
C HIS A 86 37.84 37.59 33.96
N VAL A 87 38.72 38.58 33.77
CA VAL A 87 39.54 38.71 32.56
C VAL A 87 40.53 37.55 32.43
N ILE A 88 41.25 37.21 33.50
CA ILE A 88 42.23 36.11 33.54
C ILE A 88 41.56 34.79 33.18
N SER A 89 40.31 34.57 33.60
CA SER A 89 39.58 33.34 33.29
C SER A 89 39.51 33.07 31.77
N TYR A 90 39.31 34.09 30.93
CA TYR A 90 39.26 33.94 29.47
C TYR A 90 40.61 33.53 28.85
N TYR A 91 41.73 33.94 29.44
CA TYR A 91 43.06 33.54 28.98
C TYR A 91 43.37 32.06 29.27
N HIS A 92 42.72 31.47 30.29
CA HIS A 92 42.88 30.05 30.62
C HIS A 92 41.93 29.11 29.85
N VAL A 93 40.82 29.63 29.31
CA VAL A 93 39.79 28.83 28.61
C VAL A 93 40.40 27.92 27.54
N ALA A 94 41.34 28.42 26.73
CA ALA A 94 41.96 27.63 25.67
C ALA A 94 42.70 26.41 26.23
N THR A 95 43.45 26.56 27.32
CA THR A 95 44.24 25.47 27.93
C THR A 95 43.35 24.47 28.67
N GLU A 96 42.33 24.94 29.36
CA GLU A 96 41.40 24.07 30.10
C GLU A 96 40.55 23.19 29.18
N THR A 97 40.11 23.75 28.05
CA THR A 97 39.17 23.07 27.15
C THR A 97 39.84 22.25 26.04
N GLU A 98 41.11 22.53 25.71
CA GLU A 98 41.82 21.91 24.58
C GLU A 98 41.85 20.38 24.66
N ARG A 99 41.99 19.80 25.86
CA ARG A 99 41.96 18.35 26.05
C ARG A 99 40.60 17.75 25.63
N VAL A 100 39.50 18.34 26.11
CA VAL A 100 38.14 17.85 25.82
C VAL A 100 37.82 17.99 24.34
N ILE A 101 38.16 19.14 23.73
CA ILE A 101 37.98 19.38 22.28
C ILE A 101 38.78 18.37 21.44
N ARG A 102 40.01 18.04 21.85
CA ARG A 102 40.85 17.09 21.12
C ARG A 102 40.34 15.66 21.21
N GLU A 103 39.82 15.25 22.35
CA GLU A 103 39.34 13.88 22.56
C GLU A 103 37.93 13.65 22.00
N GLY A 104 37.17 14.72 21.69
CA GLY A 104 35.87 14.64 20.98
C GLY A 104 34.64 14.42 21.87
N PRO A 105 33.42 14.59 21.30
CA PRO A 105 32.14 14.56 22.03
C PRO A 105 31.61 13.16 22.36
N SER A 106 32.17 12.10 21.77
CA SER A 106 31.59 10.75 21.84
C SER A 106 31.42 10.26 23.29
N GLY A 107 30.18 9.96 23.69
CA GLY A 107 29.84 9.47 25.02
C GLY A 107 29.84 10.53 26.14
N ARG A 108 30.07 11.81 25.82
CA ARG A 108 30.13 12.93 26.78
C ARG A 108 29.68 14.26 26.17
N LEU A 109 28.60 14.21 25.39
CA LEU A 109 28.13 15.35 24.62
C LEU A 109 27.85 16.59 25.48
N GLU A 110 27.23 16.44 26.65
CA GLU A 110 26.91 17.57 27.53
C GLU A 110 28.15 18.30 28.04
N GLU A 111 29.17 17.56 28.50
CA GLU A 111 30.45 18.12 28.93
C GLU A 111 31.13 18.86 27.76
N TYR A 112 31.10 18.25 26.58
CA TYR A 112 31.70 18.79 25.37
C TYR A 112 31.03 20.09 24.91
N LEU A 113 29.69 20.13 24.88
CA LEU A 113 28.92 21.35 24.57
C LEU A 113 29.17 22.45 25.60
N GLY A 114 29.31 22.09 26.89
CA GLY A 114 29.69 23.02 27.94
C GLY A 114 31.07 23.65 27.73
N CYS A 115 32.05 22.84 27.29
CA CYS A 115 33.39 23.34 26.93
C CYS A 115 33.34 24.28 25.73
N ILE A 116 32.59 23.92 24.68
CA ILE A 116 32.44 24.76 23.49
C ILE A 116 31.74 26.08 23.82
N ALA A 117 30.72 26.08 24.68
CA ALA A 117 30.07 27.32 25.11
C ALA A 117 31.01 28.24 25.89
N LYS A 118 31.93 27.69 26.71
CA LYS A 118 32.99 28.48 27.37
C LYS A 118 33.95 29.08 26.35
N ILE A 119 34.36 28.31 25.33
CA ILE A 119 35.22 28.81 24.24
C ILE A 119 34.51 29.92 23.48
N GLN A 120 33.22 29.77 23.16
CA GLN A 120 32.43 30.79 22.47
C GLN A 120 32.39 32.11 23.24
N LYS A 121 32.11 32.07 24.55
CA LYS A 121 32.16 33.28 25.40
C LYS A 121 33.54 33.95 25.40
N ALA A 122 34.62 33.16 25.37
CA ALA A 122 35.97 33.70 25.24
C ALA A 122 36.21 34.34 23.87
N VAL A 123 35.69 33.75 22.78
CA VAL A 123 35.75 34.32 21.43
C VAL A 123 35.02 35.68 21.40
N GLU A 124 33.81 35.76 21.93
CA GLU A 124 33.02 37.01 22.02
C GLU A 124 33.77 38.07 22.84
N TYR A 125 34.28 37.70 24.02
CA TYR A 125 35.05 38.60 24.88
C TYR A 125 36.28 39.18 24.16
N PHE A 126 37.09 38.33 23.52
CA PHE A 126 38.30 38.80 22.84
C PHE A 126 37.97 39.56 21.54
N GLN A 127 36.88 39.25 20.85
CA GLN A 127 36.43 40.04 19.69
C GLN A 127 36.07 41.47 20.08
N ASP A 128 35.36 41.65 21.19
CA ASP A 128 34.88 42.96 21.63
C ASP A 128 35.99 43.81 22.27
N ASN A 129 36.94 43.16 22.97
CA ASN A 129 37.95 43.87 23.75
C ASN A 129 39.35 43.91 23.11
N ASN A 130 39.77 42.84 22.41
CA ASN A 130 41.14 42.69 21.87
C ASN A 130 41.17 41.92 20.52
N PRO A 131 40.68 42.53 19.43
CA PRO A 131 40.40 41.83 18.16
C PRO A 131 41.64 41.28 17.43
N ASP A 132 42.82 41.86 17.65
CA ASP A 132 44.07 41.43 16.99
C ASP A 132 44.95 40.51 17.85
N SER A 133 44.39 39.97 18.95
CA SER A 133 45.14 39.16 19.90
C SER A 133 45.44 37.73 19.38
N PRO A 134 46.63 37.15 19.66
CA PRO A 134 46.92 35.77 19.33
C PRO A 134 46.03 34.78 20.11
N GLU A 135 45.55 35.16 21.29
CA GLU A 135 44.61 34.40 22.09
C GLU A 135 43.28 34.21 21.36
N LEU A 136 42.76 35.27 20.73
CA LEU A 136 41.54 35.19 19.91
C LEU A 136 41.69 34.16 18.79
N ASN A 137 42.83 34.16 18.09
CA ASN A 137 43.10 33.21 17.02
C ASN A 137 43.14 31.77 17.55
N ARG A 138 43.71 31.55 18.74
CA ARG A 138 43.74 30.23 19.39
C ARG A 138 42.34 29.74 19.77
N VAL A 139 41.52 30.56 20.44
CA VAL A 139 40.16 30.16 20.84
C VAL A 139 39.23 29.99 19.63
N LYS A 140 39.37 30.81 18.58
CA LYS A 140 38.67 30.61 17.31
C LYS A 140 39.04 29.28 16.66
N SER A 141 40.33 28.95 16.57
CA SER A 141 40.77 27.66 16.01
C SER A 141 40.24 26.46 16.81
N LEU A 142 40.21 26.55 18.15
CA LEU A 142 39.61 25.52 19.00
C LEU A 142 38.10 25.41 18.80
N PHE A 143 37.40 26.53 18.67
CA PHE A 143 35.96 26.55 18.38
C PHE A 143 35.65 25.91 17.03
N GLU A 144 36.43 26.23 15.99
CA GLU A 144 36.31 25.62 14.66
C GLU A 144 36.56 24.10 14.69
N ARG A 145 37.58 23.63 15.39
CA ARG A 145 37.82 22.19 15.60
C ARG A 145 36.70 21.53 16.39
N GLY A 146 36.15 22.27 17.35
CA GLY A 146 34.99 21.90 18.14
C GLY A 146 33.77 21.59 17.25
N LYS A 147 33.47 22.51 16.34
CA LYS A 147 32.43 22.39 15.31
C LYS A 147 32.61 21.16 14.43
N GLU A 148 33.79 21.02 13.82
CA GLU A 148 34.09 19.90 12.91
C GLU A 148 33.94 18.53 13.62
N SER A 149 34.25 18.47 14.92
CA SER A 149 34.08 17.26 15.71
C SER A 149 32.60 16.94 15.99
N LEU A 150 31.74 17.96 16.17
CA LEU A 150 30.30 17.77 16.30
C LEU A 150 29.66 17.32 14.99
N ASP A 151 30.06 17.90 13.85
CA ASP A 151 29.64 17.43 12.52
C ASP A 151 30.03 15.96 12.30
N THR A 152 31.25 15.59 12.71
CA THR A 152 31.74 14.22 12.60
C THR A 152 30.99 13.26 13.53
N GLU A 153 30.69 13.69 14.76
CA GLU A 153 29.91 12.89 15.72
C GLU A 153 28.47 12.69 15.25
N PHE A 154 27.81 13.73 14.74
CA PHE A 154 26.48 13.61 14.15
C PHE A 154 26.44 12.53 13.06
N ARG A 155 27.41 12.57 12.14
CA ARG A 155 27.57 11.55 11.10
C ARG A 155 27.81 10.16 11.72
N SER A 156 28.72 10.05 12.69
CA SER A 156 29.10 8.79 13.34
C SER A 156 27.91 8.12 14.04
N LEU A 157 27.15 8.89 14.83
CA LEU A 157 25.96 8.40 15.52
C LEU A 157 24.92 7.87 14.53
N LEU A 158 24.62 8.64 13.49
CA LEU A 158 23.67 8.21 12.47
C LEU A 158 24.14 6.96 11.70
N GLN A 159 25.40 6.91 11.28
CA GLN A 159 25.95 5.75 10.56
C GLN A 159 25.98 4.48 11.41
N ARG A 160 26.25 4.61 12.72
CA ARG A 160 26.37 3.48 13.62
C ARG A 160 25.02 2.90 14.03
N TYR A 161 24.02 3.75 14.25
CA TYR A 161 22.73 3.34 14.82
C TYR A 161 21.59 3.26 13.81
N SER A 162 21.68 3.90 12.64
CA SER A 162 20.67 3.72 11.59
C SER A 162 20.83 2.36 10.93
N LYS A 163 19.86 1.46 11.15
CA LYS A 163 19.83 0.11 10.58
C LYS A 163 18.62 -0.06 9.67
N PRO A 164 18.69 -0.94 8.65
CA PRO A 164 17.51 -1.27 7.86
C PRO A 164 16.48 -1.96 8.74
N VAL A 165 15.21 -1.67 8.51
CA VAL A 165 14.08 -2.27 9.21
C VAL A 165 13.96 -3.74 8.75
N PRO A 166 13.92 -4.71 9.68
CA PRO A 166 13.73 -6.12 9.35
C PRO A 166 12.41 -6.39 8.60
N PRO A 167 12.39 -7.30 7.60
CA PRO A 167 11.19 -7.61 6.82
C PRO A 167 9.95 -7.99 7.64
N ILE A 168 10.12 -8.74 8.73
CA ILE A 168 9.02 -9.18 9.58
C ILE A 168 8.32 -7.98 10.24
N LEU A 169 9.10 -7.04 10.77
CA LEU A 169 8.54 -5.81 11.35
C LEU A 169 7.82 -4.96 10.30
N ILE A 170 8.31 -4.93 9.06
CA ILE A 170 7.63 -4.22 7.98
C ILE A 170 6.28 -4.88 7.66
N LEU A 171 6.20 -6.21 7.64
CA LEU A 171 4.95 -6.93 7.43
C LEU A 171 3.96 -6.71 8.58
N ASP A 172 4.44 -6.68 9.82
CA ASP A 172 3.61 -6.33 10.99
C ASP A 172 3.07 -4.89 10.90
N LEU A 173 3.88 -3.94 10.41
CA LEU A 173 3.48 -2.54 10.19
C LEU A 173 2.46 -2.36 9.06
N ILE A 174 2.47 -3.25 8.06
CA ILE A 174 1.49 -3.23 6.98
C ILE A 174 0.14 -3.74 7.52
N GLY A 175 0.16 -4.80 8.34
CA GLY A 175 -1.02 -5.39 8.99
C GLY A 175 -2.07 -5.92 8.01
N THR A 176 -2.91 -6.86 8.46
CA THR A 176 -4.12 -7.23 7.72
C THR A 176 -5.23 -6.20 8.00
N GLU A 177 -6.00 -5.82 6.98
CA GLU A 177 -7.06 -4.79 7.04
C GLU A 177 -8.05 -4.95 8.23
N GLU A 178 -8.16 -6.14 8.83
CA GLU A 178 -9.02 -6.46 9.98
C GLU A 178 -8.56 -5.89 11.35
N GLU A 179 -7.32 -5.40 11.51
CA GLU A 179 -6.82 -4.88 12.80
C GLU A 179 -6.78 -3.35 12.90
N MET A 180 -7.15 -2.65 11.82
CA MET A 180 -7.07 -1.19 11.67
C MET A 180 -8.00 -0.38 12.60
N GLU A 181 -8.96 -1.02 13.28
CA GLU A 181 -9.89 -0.32 14.18
C GLU A 181 -9.40 -0.19 15.64
N SER A 182 -8.27 -0.81 16.03
CA SER A 182 -7.86 -0.80 17.45
C SER A 182 -6.36 -0.84 17.76
N GLN A 183 -5.47 -0.73 16.77
CA GLN A 183 -4.03 -0.70 17.06
C GLN A 183 -3.57 0.70 17.51
N GLU A 184 -3.05 0.78 18.73
CA GLU A 184 -2.09 1.82 19.13
C GLU A 184 -1.06 1.96 18.01
N GLU A 185 -0.82 3.19 17.56
CA GLU A 185 0.14 3.50 16.49
C GLU A 185 1.49 2.87 16.85
N THR A 186 1.85 1.74 16.23
CA THR A 186 3.09 1.04 16.52
C THR A 186 4.25 1.91 16.08
N VAL A 187 4.82 2.66 17.01
CA VAL A 187 5.93 3.57 16.74
C VAL A 187 7.18 2.77 16.48
N LEU A 188 7.70 2.85 15.26
CA LEU A 188 8.95 2.21 14.89
C LEU A 188 10.14 3.00 15.47
N GLU A 189 10.86 2.37 16.39
CA GLU A 189 12.08 2.95 16.98
C GLU A 189 13.27 2.83 16.02
N HIS A 190 13.61 3.93 15.36
CA HIS A 190 14.73 4.00 14.41
C HIS A 190 16.11 4.15 15.07
N LEU A 191 16.15 4.79 16.24
CA LEU A 191 17.34 5.10 17.01
C LEU A 191 17.05 4.86 18.49
N PRO A 192 18.01 4.36 19.28
CA PRO A 192 17.86 4.30 20.73
C PRO A 192 17.65 5.70 21.33
N GLU A 193 16.77 5.83 22.32
CA GLU A 193 16.35 7.13 22.89
C GLU A 193 17.53 8.04 23.27
N GLY A 194 18.54 7.51 23.97
CA GLY A 194 19.73 8.31 24.34
C GLY A 194 20.49 8.86 23.14
N ILE A 195 20.59 8.08 22.06
CA ILE A 195 21.25 8.50 20.82
C ILE A 195 20.39 9.52 20.07
N LEU A 196 19.07 9.34 20.06
CA LEU A 196 18.15 10.30 19.46
C LEU A 196 18.29 11.68 20.14
N GLN A 197 18.32 11.72 21.47
CA GLN A 197 18.53 12.96 22.22
C GLN A 197 19.87 13.63 21.89
N ASP A 198 20.95 12.86 21.78
CA ASP A 198 22.27 13.38 21.39
C ASP A 198 22.24 13.97 19.97
N VAL A 199 21.64 13.26 19.00
CA VAL A 199 21.50 13.72 17.61
C VAL A 199 20.65 15.00 17.54
N ILE A 200 19.55 15.10 18.30
CA ILE A 200 18.71 16.30 18.39
C ILE A 200 19.50 17.49 18.93
N ARG A 201 20.27 17.29 20.02
CA ARG A 201 21.10 18.34 20.63
C ARG A 201 22.19 18.82 19.68
N ILE A 202 22.88 17.90 19.00
CA ILE A 202 23.91 18.27 18.01
C ILE A 202 23.27 19.00 16.84
N SER A 203 22.13 18.53 16.33
CA SER A 203 21.41 19.20 15.23
C SER A 203 21.03 20.64 15.58
N LYS A 204 20.40 20.87 16.73
CA LYS A 204 20.06 22.22 17.21
C LYS A 204 21.29 23.11 17.31
N TRP A 205 22.39 22.56 17.84
CA TRP A 205 23.63 23.30 17.98
C TRP A 205 24.26 23.66 16.62
N LEU A 206 24.28 22.73 15.66
CA LEU A 206 24.80 22.95 14.30
C LEU A 206 23.94 23.94 13.50
N VAL A 207 22.65 24.07 13.80
CA VAL A 207 21.78 25.06 13.16
C VAL A 207 22.15 26.49 13.58
N GLU A 208 22.51 26.68 14.84
CA GLU A 208 22.87 27.99 15.38
C GLU A 208 24.33 28.37 15.07
N TYR A 209 25.25 27.41 15.16
CA TYR A 209 26.69 27.68 15.14
C TYR A 209 27.47 27.00 14.00
N GLY A 210 26.82 26.14 13.21
CA GLY A 210 27.45 25.40 12.12
C GLY A 210 27.91 26.30 10.97
N ARG A 211 28.90 25.84 10.20
CA ARG A 211 29.40 26.58 9.02
C ARG A 211 28.40 26.58 7.86
N ASN A 212 27.62 25.52 7.74
CA ASN A 212 26.64 25.31 6.68
C ASN A 212 25.57 24.29 7.13
N GLN A 213 24.60 24.06 6.26
CA GLN A 213 23.50 23.11 6.50
C GLN A 213 23.83 21.70 5.99
N ASP A 214 25.11 21.34 5.79
CA ASP A 214 25.50 20.07 5.18
C ASP A 214 25.17 18.87 6.06
N PHE A 215 25.08 19.03 7.37
CA PHE A 215 24.67 17.93 8.26
C PHE A 215 23.27 17.41 7.90
N MET A 216 22.38 18.25 7.35
CA MET A 216 21.08 17.83 6.84
C MET A 216 21.23 16.94 5.59
N ASN A 217 22.23 17.23 4.74
CA ASN A 217 22.59 16.35 3.62
C ASN A 217 23.08 15.00 4.11
N VAL A 218 23.93 15.00 5.14
CA VAL A 218 24.40 13.77 5.79
C VAL A 218 23.23 12.95 6.34
N TYR A 219 22.29 13.61 7.02
CA TYR A 219 21.11 12.98 7.58
C TYR A 219 20.30 12.25 6.50
N TYR A 220 19.83 12.96 5.47
CA TYR A 220 18.95 12.32 4.48
C TYR A 220 19.70 11.26 3.67
N GLN A 221 21.00 11.40 3.40
CA GLN A 221 21.79 10.39 2.67
C GLN A 221 21.87 9.07 3.45
N ILE A 222 22.13 9.14 4.75
CA ILE A 222 22.20 7.94 5.60
C ILE A 222 20.82 7.30 5.69
N ARG A 223 19.79 8.09 6.01
CA ARG A 223 18.42 7.58 6.16
C ARG A 223 17.85 7.02 4.84
N SER A 224 18.08 7.68 3.70
CA SER A 224 17.73 7.20 2.35
C SER A 224 18.31 5.80 2.10
N SER A 225 19.60 5.61 2.40
CA SER A 225 20.25 4.30 2.21
C SER A 225 19.62 3.21 3.07
N GLN A 226 19.22 3.53 4.30
CA GLN A 226 18.57 2.55 5.19
C GLN A 226 17.13 2.25 4.76
N LEU A 227 16.37 3.25 4.31
CA LEU A 227 15.03 3.09 3.75
C LEU A 227 15.05 2.15 2.53
N ASP A 228 15.93 2.43 1.56
CA ASP A 228 16.08 1.62 0.34
C ASP A 228 16.49 0.18 0.67
N ARG A 229 17.45 -0.01 1.59
CA ARG A 229 17.85 -1.35 2.06
C ARG A 229 16.73 -2.10 2.77
N SER A 230 15.83 -1.40 3.46
CA SER A 230 14.69 -2.02 4.15
C SER A 230 13.69 -2.60 3.14
N ILE A 231 13.38 -1.84 2.08
CA ILE A 231 12.49 -2.30 1.01
C ILE A 231 13.12 -3.44 0.20
N LYS A 232 14.40 -3.31 -0.17
CA LYS A 232 15.14 -4.40 -0.84
C LYS A 232 15.21 -5.67 0.01
N GLY A 233 15.41 -5.51 1.32
CA GLY A 233 15.40 -6.60 2.28
C GLY A 233 14.04 -7.31 2.36
N LEU A 234 12.94 -6.55 2.35
CA LEU A 234 11.58 -7.10 2.28
C LEU A 234 11.36 -7.91 1.01
N LYS A 235 11.71 -7.34 -0.14
CA LYS A 235 11.61 -8.00 -1.44
C LYS A 235 12.37 -9.33 -1.48
N ASP A 236 13.61 -9.33 -0.99
CA ASP A 236 14.43 -10.55 -0.92
C ASP A 236 13.84 -11.60 0.02
N HIS A 237 13.22 -11.18 1.12
CA HIS A 237 12.56 -12.05 2.07
C HIS A 237 11.31 -12.72 1.46
N LEU A 238 10.45 -11.95 0.79
CA LEU A 238 9.26 -12.46 0.11
C LEU A 238 9.65 -13.47 -0.99
N ARG A 239 10.69 -13.18 -1.78
CA ARG A 239 11.18 -14.09 -2.81
C ARG A 239 11.73 -15.41 -2.24
N LYS A 240 12.38 -15.37 -1.07
CA LYS A 240 12.98 -16.56 -0.43
C LYS A 240 11.92 -17.45 0.23
N ASN A 241 10.97 -16.88 0.95
CA ASN A 241 9.96 -17.67 1.67
C ASN A 241 8.99 -18.39 0.74
N SER A 242 8.77 -17.89 -0.48
CA SER A 242 7.94 -18.57 -1.48
C SER A 242 8.63 -19.78 -2.13
N SER A 243 9.97 -19.88 -2.04
CA SER A 243 10.72 -21.04 -2.56
C SER A 243 10.79 -22.22 -1.57
N SER A 244 10.36 -22.01 -0.32
CA SER A 244 10.14 -23.07 0.67
C SER A 244 8.62 -23.28 0.82
N SER A 245 8.13 -24.39 0.28
CA SER A 245 6.72 -24.75 0.19
C SER A 245 5.90 -24.49 1.47
N GLY A 246 4.78 -23.76 1.32
CA GLY A 246 3.54 -23.83 2.10
C GLY A 246 3.58 -23.49 3.58
N ILE A 247 2.86 -22.45 4.00
CA ILE A 247 1.98 -22.44 5.19
C ILE A 247 1.02 -21.25 5.09
N THR A 248 -0.26 -21.58 5.22
CA THR A 248 -1.40 -20.72 5.56
C THR A 248 -1.20 -20.09 6.94
N TYR A 249 -1.34 -18.76 7.07
CA TYR A 249 -1.47 -18.15 8.39
C TYR A 249 -2.78 -18.62 9.04
N SER A 250 -2.67 -19.26 10.20
CA SER A 250 -3.75 -19.43 11.16
C SER A 250 -3.15 -19.27 12.56
N PRO A 251 -3.76 -18.46 13.45
CA PRO A 251 -3.16 -18.09 14.72
C PRO A 251 -3.46 -19.16 15.76
N ALA A 252 -2.43 -19.87 16.22
CA ALA A 252 -2.54 -20.67 17.43
C ALA A 252 -1.29 -20.47 18.30
N VAL A 253 -1.54 -19.75 19.40
CA VAL A 253 -0.69 -19.60 20.58
C VAL A 253 -0.01 -20.93 20.93
N GLN A 254 1.31 -20.98 20.91
CA GLN A 254 2.06 -22.07 21.55
C GLN A 254 2.98 -21.54 22.64
N ASN A 255 2.63 -21.95 23.86
CA ASN A 255 3.33 -21.72 25.10
C ASN A 255 4.81 -22.16 25.03
N LYS A 256 5.67 -21.29 25.55
CA LYS A 256 7.09 -21.55 25.81
C LYS A 256 7.28 -22.82 26.66
N ARG A 257 8.04 -23.79 26.16
CA ARG A 257 8.83 -24.70 26.99
C ARG A 257 10.31 -24.63 26.60
N LYS A 258 11.10 -24.21 27.59
CA LYS A 258 12.55 -24.31 27.72
C LYS A 258 12.97 -25.77 27.50
N ASP A 259 14.05 -26.01 26.77
CA ASP A 259 15.08 -26.96 27.20
C ASP A 259 16.42 -26.78 26.46
N THR A 260 17.48 -27.12 27.19
CA THR A 260 18.89 -26.81 26.96
C THR A 260 19.61 -27.93 26.18
N PRO A 261 20.84 -27.69 25.67
CA PRO A 261 21.41 -28.46 24.56
C PRO A 261 22.28 -29.64 25.04
N THR A 262 22.23 -30.76 24.32
CA THR A 262 23.26 -31.81 24.42
C THR A 262 23.87 -32.17 23.07
N LYS A 263 25.19 -32.27 23.14
CA LYS A 263 26.22 -32.34 22.10
C LYS A 263 26.56 -33.79 21.71
N LYS A 264 27.09 -33.93 20.48
CA LYS A 264 28.04 -34.94 19.92
C LYS A 264 27.46 -36.21 19.23
N PRO A 265 28.24 -36.87 18.33
CA PRO A 265 29.00 -36.31 17.21
C PRO A 265 28.94 -37.18 15.91
N ALA A 266 29.53 -36.67 14.84
CA ALA A 266 29.63 -37.26 13.50
C ALA A 266 30.54 -38.50 13.38
N LYS A 267 30.23 -39.39 12.42
CA LYS A 267 31.21 -40.28 11.76
C LYS A 267 30.97 -40.40 10.25
N ARG A 268 32.10 -40.40 9.55
CA ARG A 268 32.34 -40.46 8.10
C ARG A 268 32.14 -41.86 7.49
N PRO A 269 32.14 -41.98 6.15
CA PRO A 269 31.56 -43.10 5.41
C PRO A 269 32.57 -44.20 5.07
N VAL A 270 32.05 -45.41 4.80
CA VAL A 270 32.80 -46.50 4.16
C VAL A 270 31.97 -47.00 2.98
N PHE A 271 32.60 -46.96 1.81
CA PHE A 271 32.16 -47.54 0.54
C PHE A 271 32.89 -48.88 0.37
N VAL A 272 32.25 -49.87 -0.27
CA VAL A 272 32.82 -50.87 -1.22
C VAL A 272 31.72 -51.91 -1.58
N PRO A 273 31.74 -52.48 -2.80
CA PRO A 273 30.55 -52.68 -3.63
C PRO A 273 30.32 -54.15 -4.08
N GLY A 274 29.24 -54.38 -4.84
CA GLY A 274 29.29 -55.30 -5.98
C GLY A 274 28.13 -56.30 -6.15
N HIS A 275 27.69 -56.41 -7.42
CA HIS A 275 27.12 -57.58 -8.12
C HIS A 275 25.73 -58.09 -7.68
N GLU A 276 24.83 -58.60 -8.52
CA GLU A 276 24.59 -58.66 -9.96
C GLU A 276 23.16 -59.24 -10.12
N GLN A 277 22.52 -58.97 -11.27
CA GLN A 277 21.53 -59.78 -12.01
C GLN A 277 20.65 -60.81 -11.25
N ASP A 278 19.33 -60.79 -11.44
CA ASP A 278 18.68 -61.39 -12.61
C ASP A 278 17.13 -61.33 -12.52
N SER A 279 16.53 -61.67 -13.64
CA SER A 279 15.22 -61.34 -14.19
C SER A 279 14.17 -62.44 -13.96
N ARG A 280 12.88 -62.08 -13.81
CA ARG A 280 11.63 -62.82 -14.18
C ARG A 280 10.47 -62.24 -13.37
N GLY A 281 9.30 -61.86 -13.88
CA GLY A 281 8.75 -61.82 -15.23
C GLY A 281 7.23 -61.52 -15.12
N ARG A 282 6.63 -61.18 -16.27
CA ARG A 282 5.22 -61.39 -16.67
C ARG A 282 4.11 -60.36 -16.35
N TYR A 283 3.62 -59.81 -17.47
CA TYR A 283 2.24 -59.48 -17.90
C TYR A 283 1.64 -58.08 -17.70
N HIS A 284 1.50 -57.42 -18.87
CA HIS A 284 0.42 -56.56 -19.38
C HIS A 284 -0.54 -55.84 -18.44
N GLY A 285 -0.59 -54.52 -18.66
CA GLY A 285 -1.76 -53.67 -18.47
C GLY A 285 -1.49 -52.30 -19.10
N GLU A 286 -1.79 -52.15 -20.39
CA GLU A 286 -1.84 -50.83 -21.02
C GLU A 286 -3.02 -50.04 -20.44
N THR A 287 -2.72 -48.92 -19.79
CA THR A 287 -3.69 -47.84 -19.58
C THR A 287 -3.07 -46.53 -20.05
N VAL A 288 -3.66 -46.00 -21.11
CA VAL A 288 -3.56 -44.64 -21.60
C VAL A 288 -4.02 -43.66 -20.50
N GLY A 289 -3.31 -42.54 -20.31
CA GLY A 289 -3.74 -41.49 -19.40
C GLY A 289 -2.76 -40.32 -19.26
N GLU A 290 -2.95 -39.32 -20.12
CA GLU A 290 -2.69 -37.88 -19.89
C GLU A 290 -1.28 -37.41 -19.51
N LYS A 291 -0.53 -36.98 -20.54
CA LYS A 291 0.55 -36.00 -20.39
C LYS A 291 -0.06 -34.64 -20.01
N HIS A 292 0.03 -34.27 -18.74
CA HIS A 292 -0.05 -32.87 -18.32
C HIS A 292 1.16 -32.11 -18.90
N GLY A 293 0.87 -31.02 -19.62
CA GLY A 293 1.88 -30.11 -20.19
C GLY A 293 2.52 -29.19 -19.13
N PRO A 294 3.70 -28.62 -19.41
CA PRO A 294 4.42 -27.75 -18.48
C PRO A 294 3.91 -26.31 -18.61
N ALA A 295 2.88 -25.93 -17.84
CA ALA A 295 2.36 -24.56 -17.83
C ALA A 295 2.34 -23.88 -16.44
N SER A 296 2.33 -24.63 -15.33
CA SER A 296 2.08 -24.01 -14.01
C SER A 296 3.22 -23.11 -13.48
N GLY A 297 4.47 -23.36 -13.87
CA GLY A 297 5.62 -22.63 -13.30
C GLY A 297 5.79 -21.17 -13.75
N LYS A 298 5.00 -20.67 -14.72
CA LYS A 298 5.05 -19.27 -15.17
C LYS A 298 3.98 -18.39 -14.54
N GLU A 299 2.80 -18.92 -14.29
CA GLU A 299 1.70 -18.20 -13.62
C GLU A 299 2.07 -17.94 -12.16
N ASP A 300 2.55 -18.96 -11.43
CA ASP A 300 3.01 -18.85 -10.03
C ASP A 300 4.14 -17.81 -9.84
N ALA A 301 4.96 -17.60 -10.87
CA ALA A 301 6.06 -16.64 -10.83
C ALA A 301 5.59 -15.18 -11.04
N LEU A 302 4.60 -14.97 -11.91
CA LEU A 302 4.02 -13.65 -12.17
C LEU A 302 3.16 -13.18 -10.99
N ASP A 303 2.43 -14.09 -10.35
CA ASP A 303 1.65 -13.79 -9.15
C ASP A 303 2.56 -13.41 -7.97
N LEU A 304 3.70 -14.12 -7.81
CA LEU A 304 4.69 -13.77 -6.81
C LEU A 304 5.32 -12.38 -7.02
N GLU A 305 5.66 -12.03 -8.27
CA GLU A 305 6.19 -10.69 -8.59
C GLU A 305 5.16 -9.59 -8.32
N THR A 306 3.89 -9.86 -8.64
CA THR A 306 2.74 -8.97 -8.39
C THR A 306 2.56 -8.70 -6.90
N ASP A 307 2.48 -9.74 -6.09
CA ASP A 307 2.33 -9.63 -4.63
C ASP A 307 3.52 -8.92 -4.00
N THR A 308 4.75 -9.29 -4.42
CA THR A 308 5.97 -8.67 -3.92
C THR A 308 5.96 -7.16 -4.16
N TYR A 309 5.53 -6.71 -5.34
CA TYR A 309 5.43 -5.29 -5.66
C TYR A 309 4.38 -4.57 -4.80
N ILE A 310 3.21 -5.18 -4.59
CA ILE A 310 2.14 -4.66 -3.73
C ILE A 310 2.66 -4.42 -2.29
N TYR A 311 3.32 -5.42 -1.70
CA TYR A 311 3.92 -5.27 -0.36
C TYR A 311 4.99 -4.17 -0.32
N CYS A 312 5.81 -4.03 -1.36
CA CYS A 312 6.84 -2.99 -1.41
C CYS A 312 6.25 -1.56 -1.45
N ILE A 313 5.12 -1.35 -2.14
CA ILE A 313 4.42 -0.07 -2.15
C ILE A 313 3.83 0.27 -0.78
N SER A 314 3.15 -0.70 -0.14
CA SER A 314 2.62 -0.53 1.21
C SER A 314 3.73 -0.25 2.23
N ALA A 315 4.83 -1.00 2.15
CA ALA A 315 6.01 -0.80 2.98
C ALA A 315 6.58 0.60 2.84
N PHE A 316 6.69 1.12 1.60
CA PHE A 316 7.18 2.47 1.37
C PHE A 316 6.34 3.52 2.10
N VAL A 317 5.01 3.43 2.03
CA VAL A 317 4.12 4.39 2.70
C VAL A 317 4.37 4.38 4.20
N ARG A 318 4.36 3.19 4.84
CA ARG A 318 4.56 3.05 6.29
C ARG A 318 5.94 3.52 6.73
N LEU A 319 6.99 3.13 5.99
CA LEU A 319 8.37 3.52 6.32
C LEU A 319 8.61 5.02 6.08
N ALA A 320 8.08 5.60 5.01
CA ALA A 320 8.20 7.03 4.73
C ALA A 320 7.45 7.89 5.77
N GLN A 321 6.28 7.44 6.27
CA GLN A 321 5.61 8.06 7.41
C GLN A 321 6.52 8.10 8.64
N SER A 322 7.11 6.96 8.96
CA SER A 322 7.99 6.82 10.12
C SER A 322 9.29 7.63 9.99
N GLU A 323 9.88 7.68 8.80
CA GLU A 323 11.04 8.56 8.52
C GLU A 323 10.68 10.04 8.66
N TYR A 324 9.48 10.45 8.25
CA TYR A 324 9.03 11.84 8.42
C TYR A 324 8.87 12.19 9.90
N GLN A 325 8.29 11.29 10.70
CA GLN A 325 8.18 11.46 12.16
C GLN A 325 9.55 11.63 12.82
N LEU A 326 10.52 10.77 12.52
CA LEU A 326 11.89 10.89 13.02
C LEU A 326 12.54 12.22 12.61
N LEU A 327 12.37 12.58 11.34
CA LEU A 327 12.93 13.79 10.76
C LEU A 327 12.39 15.05 11.46
N MET A 328 11.13 15.08 11.89
CA MET A 328 10.54 16.22 12.59
C MET A 328 11.22 16.54 13.92
N TYR A 329 11.79 15.54 14.60
CA TYR A 329 12.54 15.75 15.84
C TYR A 329 13.94 16.31 15.60
N ILE A 330 14.58 15.93 14.49
CA ILE A 330 16.00 16.22 14.24
C ILE A 330 16.19 17.46 13.37
N ILE A 331 15.36 17.67 12.34
CA ILE A 331 15.56 18.70 11.32
C ILE A 331 14.69 19.93 11.60
N PRO A 332 15.22 21.17 11.51
CA PRO A 332 14.45 22.39 11.70
C PRO A 332 13.28 22.53 10.74
N GLU A 333 12.15 23.04 11.23
CA GLU A 333 10.85 23.11 10.53
C GLU A 333 10.95 23.60 9.08
N HIS A 334 11.67 24.70 8.85
CA HIS A 334 11.85 25.30 7.53
C HIS A 334 12.54 24.39 6.50
N HIS A 335 13.35 23.43 6.95
CA HIS A 335 14.11 22.51 6.09
C HIS A 335 13.46 21.13 6.00
N GLN A 336 12.47 20.81 6.84
CA GLN A 336 11.93 19.46 6.94
C GLN A 336 11.40 18.92 5.62
N LYS A 337 10.59 19.71 4.90
CA LYS A 337 9.98 19.28 3.64
C LYS A 337 11.01 19.00 2.55
N LYS A 338 12.02 19.87 2.41
CA LYS A 338 13.10 19.71 1.43
C LYS A 338 13.98 18.50 1.74
N THR A 339 14.36 18.34 3.02
CA THR A 339 15.18 17.21 3.48
C THR A 339 14.43 15.89 3.34
N PHE A 340 13.13 15.86 3.67
CA PHE A 340 12.29 14.68 3.47
C PHE A 340 12.15 14.32 2.00
N ASP A 341 11.90 15.31 1.13
CA ASP A 341 11.80 15.10 -0.32
C ASP A 341 13.07 14.45 -0.87
N SER A 342 14.25 14.91 -0.44
CA SER A 342 15.55 14.30 -0.81
C SER A 342 15.78 12.92 -0.21
N LEU A 343 15.32 12.66 1.01
CA LEU A 343 15.45 11.38 1.71
C LEU A 343 14.77 10.24 0.96
N ILE A 344 13.57 10.48 0.43
CA ILE A 344 12.75 9.43 -0.18
C ILE A 344 13.05 9.17 -1.66
N GLN A 345 13.79 10.06 -2.35
CA GLN A 345 13.93 10.02 -3.81
C GLN A 345 14.43 8.67 -4.32
N GLU A 346 15.55 8.18 -3.79
CA GLU A 346 16.20 6.96 -4.30
C GLU A 346 15.25 5.75 -4.19
N THR A 347 14.61 5.59 -3.03
CA THR A 347 13.69 4.47 -2.79
C THR A 347 12.44 4.60 -3.65
N LEU A 348 11.88 5.80 -3.75
CA LEU A 348 10.69 6.06 -4.56
C LEU A 348 10.97 5.84 -6.05
N ASP A 349 12.10 6.33 -6.57
CA ASP A 349 12.50 6.13 -7.96
C ASP A 349 12.68 4.65 -8.29
N ASN A 350 13.28 3.88 -7.40
CA ASN A 350 13.44 2.44 -7.57
C ASN A 350 12.06 1.73 -7.66
N LEU A 351 11.10 2.09 -6.80
CA LEU A 351 9.74 1.52 -6.82
C LEU A 351 8.94 1.91 -8.05
N ILE A 352 9.07 3.15 -8.50
CA ILE A 352 8.39 3.62 -9.72
C ILE A 352 8.99 2.94 -10.94
N GLN A 353 10.32 2.82 -11.00
CA GLN A 353 11.00 2.09 -12.07
C GLN A 353 10.61 0.61 -12.10
N GLU A 354 10.40 -0.02 -10.94
CA GLU A 354 9.90 -1.40 -10.86
C GLU A 354 8.48 -1.51 -11.41
N GLY A 355 7.58 -0.56 -11.08
CA GLY A 355 6.26 -0.48 -11.68
C GLY A 355 6.31 -0.31 -13.21
N GLU A 356 7.18 0.57 -13.72
CA GLU A 356 7.37 0.75 -15.16
C GLU A 356 7.97 -0.49 -15.84
N ASN A 357 8.77 -1.30 -15.14
CA ASN A 357 9.26 -2.57 -15.65
C ASN A 357 8.11 -3.58 -15.82
N ILE A 358 7.16 -3.63 -14.88
CA ILE A 358 5.95 -4.46 -14.99
C ILE A 358 5.10 -3.99 -16.17
N VAL A 359 4.92 -2.67 -16.33
CA VAL A 359 4.24 -2.08 -17.51
C VAL A 359 4.93 -2.50 -18.81
N SER A 360 6.26 -2.44 -18.87
CA SER A 360 7.05 -2.85 -20.03
C SER A 360 6.92 -4.35 -20.31
N ALA A 361 6.87 -5.18 -19.28
CA ALA A 361 6.64 -6.63 -19.40
C ALA A 361 5.24 -6.92 -19.98
N ALA A 362 4.20 -6.27 -19.45
CA ALA A 362 2.83 -6.37 -19.96
C ALA A 362 2.74 -5.93 -21.44
N LYS A 363 3.38 -4.80 -21.81
CA LYS A 363 3.46 -4.36 -23.22
C LYS A 363 4.09 -5.40 -24.13
N LYS A 364 5.19 -6.04 -23.69
CA LYS A 364 5.88 -7.08 -24.46
C LYS A 364 5.06 -8.36 -24.58
N ALA A 365 4.34 -8.75 -23.52
CA ALA A 365 3.45 -9.92 -23.56
C ALA A 365 2.26 -9.69 -24.50
N ASN A 366 1.63 -8.51 -24.42
CA ASN A 366 0.56 -8.11 -25.32
C ASN A 366 1.01 -8.10 -26.80
N ALA A 367 2.21 -7.60 -27.10
CA ALA A 367 2.79 -7.65 -28.46
C ALA A 367 3.04 -9.09 -28.97
N ARG A 368 3.12 -10.08 -28.08
CA ARG A 368 3.24 -11.52 -28.41
C ARG A 368 1.88 -12.22 -28.45
N HIS A 369 0.76 -11.49 -28.32
CA HIS A 369 -0.59 -12.03 -28.18
C HIS A 369 -0.80 -12.90 -26.91
N ASP A 370 0.01 -12.68 -25.87
CA ASP A 370 -0.21 -13.23 -24.53
C ASP A 370 -0.99 -12.19 -23.71
N PHE A 371 -2.31 -12.24 -23.88
CA PHE A 371 -3.23 -11.30 -23.23
C PHE A 371 -3.51 -11.66 -21.76
N THR A 372 -3.23 -12.90 -21.36
CA THR A 372 -3.35 -13.37 -19.97
C THR A 372 -2.38 -12.66 -19.04
N SER A 373 -1.17 -12.35 -19.52
CA SER A 373 -0.17 -11.58 -18.76
C SER A 373 -0.63 -10.16 -18.39
N VAL A 374 -1.70 -9.63 -19.01
CA VAL A 374 -2.27 -8.32 -18.66
C VAL A 374 -3.02 -8.41 -17.34
N LEU A 375 -3.53 -9.59 -16.97
CA LEU A 375 -4.32 -9.77 -15.75
C LEU A 375 -3.53 -9.42 -14.48
N SER A 376 -2.20 -9.62 -14.48
CA SER A 376 -1.33 -9.27 -13.35
C SER A 376 -1.25 -7.77 -13.04
N ILE A 377 -1.61 -6.89 -13.99
CA ILE A 377 -1.59 -5.44 -13.75
C ILE A 377 -2.82 -4.98 -12.95
N PHE A 378 -3.92 -5.75 -12.93
CA PHE A 378 -5.15 -5.34 -12.28
C PHE A 378 -5.03 -5.32 -10.75
N PRO A 379 -4.49 -6.36 -10.08
CA PRO A 379 -4.21 -6.30 -8.64
C PRO A 379 -3.33 -5.11 -8.26
N ILE A 380 -2.27 -4.86 -9.05
CA ILE A 380 -1.35 -3.73 -8.83
C ILE A 380 -2.10 -2.40 -8.97
N LEU A 381 -2.83 -2.20 -10.07
CA LEU A 381 -3.58 -0.96 -10.29
C LEU A 381 -4.60 -0.71 -9.18
N ARG A 382 -5.33 -1.76 -8.77
CA ARG A 382 -6.28 -1.69 -7.65
C ARG A 382 -5.56 -1.24 -6.37
N HIS A 383 -4.46 -1.88 -6.02
CA HIS A 383 -3.68 -1.54 -4.84
C HIS A 383 -3.13 -0.11 -4.90
N LEU A 384 -2.52 0.31 -6.01
CA LEU A 384 -2.00 1.67 -6.18
C LEU A 384 -3.10 2.74 -6.03
N LYS A 385 -4.32 2.47 -6.51
CA LYS A 385 -5.46 3.38 -6.33
C LYS A 385 -5.95 3.43 -4.89
N LEU A 386 -5.99 2.30 -4.18
CA LEU A 386 -6.36 2.23 -2.77
C LEU A 386 -5.34 2.93 -1.88
N THR A 387 -4.05 2.75 -2.15
CA THR A 387 -2.94 3.33 -1.36
C THR A 387 -2.69 4.81 -1.69
N LYS A 388 -3.22 5.32 -2.82
CA LYS A 388 -3.00 6.70 -3.28
C LYS A 388 -3.30 7.79 -2.23
N PRO A 389 -4.42 7.77 -1.48
CA PRO A 389 -4.71 8.82 -0.49
C PRO A 389 -3.66 8.87 0.63
N GLU A 390 -3.21 7.71 1.11
CA GLU A 390 -2.14 7.64 2.11
C GLU A 390 -0.82 8.12 1.52
N PHE A 391 -0.51 7.70 0.29
CA PHE A 391 0.67 8.14 -0.44
C PHE A 391 0.71 9.68 -0.61
N ASP A 392 -0.41 10.29 -1.01
CA ASP A 392 -0.56 11.73 -1.17
C ASP A 392 -0.39 12.47 0.18
N LYS A 393 -0.90 11.88 1.28
CA LYS A 393 -0.72 12.41 2.64
C LYS A 393 0.76 12.40 3.06
N VAL A 394 1.48 11.31 2.80
CA VAL A 394 2.92 11.19 3.11
C VAL A 394 3.74 12.19 2.31
N LEU A 395 3.43 12.36 1.03
CA LEU A 395 4.14 13.27 0.14
C LEU A 395 3.72 14.74 0.29
N GLN A 396 2.86 15.07 1.27
CA GLN A 396 2.38 16.43 1.46
C GLN A 396 3.54 17.40 1.77
N GLY A 397 3.73 18.36 0.87
CA GLY A 397 4.77 19.39 0.97
C GLY A 397 6.07 19.07 0.23
N THR A 398 6.18 17.90 -0.42
CA THR A 398 7.30 17.59 -1.34
C THR A 398 7.11 18.29 -2.70
N ALA A 399 8.15 18.28 -3.54
CA ALA A 399 8.10 18.84 -4.89
C ALA A 399 6.97 18.22 -5.74
N ALA A 400 6.44 19.01 -6.68
CA ALA A 400 5.39 18.54 -7.60
C ALA A 400 5.88 17.33 -8.43
N SER A 401 7.16 17.32 -8.82
CA SER A 401 7.79 16.19 -9.51
C SER A 401 7.70 14.89 -8.71
N THR A 402 7.89 14.95 -7.39
CA THR A 402 7.79 13.81 -6.47
C THR A 402 6.35 13.32 -6.34
N LYS A 403 5.40 14.24 -6.08
CA LYS A 403 3.97 13.93 -5.94
C LYS A 403 3.36 13.32 -7.20
N ASN A 404 3.85 13.70 -8.38
CA ASN A 404 3.32 13.21 -9.65
C ASN A 404 3.88 11.85 -10.07
N LYS A 405 4.89 11.28 -9.40
CA LYS A 405 5.47 9.97 -9.79
C LYS A 405 4.43 8.83 -9.75
N LEU A 406 3.70 8.68 -8.64
CA LEU A 406 2.66 7.64 -8.51
C LEU A 406 1.48 7.86 -9.50
N PRO A 407 0.88 9.07 -9.62
CA PRO A 407 -0.14 9.35 -10.62
C PRO A 407 0.29 9.04 -12.07
N ASN A 408 1.54 9.34 -12.41
CA ASN A 408 2.08 9.04 -13.74
C ASN A 408 2.18 7.53 -13.98
N LEU A 409 2.64 6.77 -12.98
CA LEU A 409 2.68 5.31 -13.05
C LEU A 409 1.27 4.71 -13.17
N ILE A 410 0.30 5.20 -12.39
CA ILE A 410 -1.11 4.78 -12.49
C ILE A 410 -1.64 5.01 -13.91
N THR A 411 -1.41 6.20 -14.47
CA THR A 411 -1.79 6.52 -15.87
C THR A 411 -1.10 5.60 -16.88
N SER A 412 0.17 5.27 -16.67
CA SER A 412 0.96 4.35 -17.52
C SER A 412 0.38 2.93 -17.50
N ILE A 413 0.03 2.43 -16.31
CA ILE A 413 -0.63 1.12 -16.13
C ILE A 413 -2.02 1.12 -16.77
N GLU A 414 -2.83 2.15 -16.52
CA GLU A 414 -4.19 2.25 -17.10
C GLU A 414 -4.16 2.27 -18.63
N THR A 415 -3.29 3.08 -19.21
CA THR A 415 -3.13 3.19 -20.67
C THR A 415 -2.69 1.87 -21.28
N THR A 416 -1.77 1.16 -20.61
CA THR A 416 -1.27 -0.13 -21.08
C THR A 416 -2.34 -1.21 -20.97
N GLY A 417 -3.06 -1.26 -19.85
CA GLY A 417 -4.13 -2.23 -19.64
C GLY A 417 -5.30 -2.02 -20.58
N ALA A 418 -5.76 -0.78 -20.76
CA ALA A 418 -6.84 -0.48 -21.70
C ALA A 418 -6.45 -0.80 -23.14
N LYS A 419 -5.21 -0.47 -23.54
CA LYS A 419 -4.68 -0.87 -24.85
C LYS A 419 -4.66 -2.38 -25.00
N ALA A 420 -4.26 -3.13 -23.98
CA ALA A 420 -4.21 -4.58 -24.07
C ALA A 420 -5.60 -5.24 -24.11
N LEU A 421 -6.59 -4.67 -23.41
CA LEU A 421 -8.00 -5.06 -23.55
C LEU A 421 -8.50 -4.83 -24.98
N GLU A 422 -8.18 -3.68 -25.56
CA GLU A 422 -8.54 -3.34 -26.94
C GLU A 422 -7.85 -4.25 -27.97
N ASP A 423 -6.54 -4.46 -27.82
CA ASP A 423 -5.74 -5.34 -28.66
C ASP A 423 -6.21 -6.81 -28.56
N PHE A 424 -6.73 -7.24 -27.40
CA PHE A 424 -7.37 -8.55 -27.25
C PHE A 424 -8.68 -8.64 -28.06
N ALA A 425 -9.54 -7.62 -27.95
CA ALA A 425 -10.81 -7.58 -28.69
C ALA A 425 -10.56 -7.57 -30.21
N ASP A 426 -9.56 -6.81 -30.67
CA ASP A 426 -9.13 -6.78 -32.06
C ASP A 426 -8.39 -8.06 -32.46
N GLY A 427 -7.65 -8.69 -31.55
CA GLY A 427 -6.98 -9.97 -31.74
C GLY A 427 -7.97 -11.09 -32.09
N ILE A 428 -9.12 -11.15 -31.42
CA ILE A 428 -10.21 -12.10 -31.75
C ILE A 428 -10.73 -11.88 -33.17
N LYS A 429 -10.88 -10.62 -33.58
CA LYS A 429 -11.35 -10.26 -34.93
C LYS A 429 -10.32 -10.61 -36.00
N ASN A 430 -9.05 -10.25 -35.75
CA ASN A 430 -7.98 -10.22 -36.75
C ASN A 430 -7.01 -11.41 -36.69
N GLU A 431 -7.26 -12.42 -35.86
CA GLU A 431 -6.39 -13.61 -35.73
C GLU A 431 -5.98 -14.17 -37.10
N GLN A 432 -4.67 -14.10 -37.40
CA GLN A 432 -4.08 -14.47 -38.70
C GLN A 432 -3.76 -15.96 -38.82
N LYS A 433 -3.60 -16.67 -37.70
CA LYS A 433 -3.41 -18.11 -37.73
C LYS A 433 -4.72 -18.76 -38.15
N GLU A 434 -4.75 -19.33 -39.34
CA GLU A 434 -5.75 -20.32 -39.73
C GLU A 434 -5.52 -21.59 -38.89
N THR A 435 -5.91 -21.53 -37.62
CA THR A 435 -6.10 -22.75 -36.82
C THR A 435 -7.15 -23.59 -37.52
N ASN A 436 -6.80 -24.84 -37.85
CA ASN A 436 -7.69 -25.76 -38.56
C ASN A 436 -9.03 -25.84 -37.80
N VAL A 437 -10.12 -25.54 -38.50
CA VAL A 437 -11.46 -25.67 -37.94
C VAL A 437 -11.71 -27.15 -37.65
N SER A 438 -12.30 -27.46 -36.49
CA SER A 438 -12.47 -28.85 -36.09
C SER A 438 -13.29 -29.63 -37.12
N LYS A 439 -12.86 -30.83 -37.51
CA LYS A 439 -13.54 -31.62 -38.54
C LYS A 439 -14.92 -32.12 -38.10
N ASP A 440 -15.15 -32.20 -36.80
CA ASP A 440 -16.38 -32.69 -36.17
C ASP A 440 -17.41 -31.59 -35.83
N GLY A 441 -17.06 -30.31 -36.03
CA GLY A 441 -17.94 -29.19 -35.69
C GLY A 441 -18.04 -28.90 -34.18
N THR A 442 -17.11 -29.38 -33.34
CA THR A 442 -17.09 -29.09 -31.89
C THR A 442 -16.81 -27.61 -31.55
N VAL A 443 -16.81 -27.27 -30.26
CA VAL A 443 -16.47 -25.93 -29.76
C VAL A 443 -15.04 -25.57 -30.16
N HIS A 444 -14.85 -24.37 -30.70
CA HIS A 444 -13.54 -23.88 -31.14
C HIS A 444 -12.75 -23.30 -29.97
N GLU A 445 -11.43 -23.48 -29.98
CA GLU A 445 -10.52 -23.00 -28.92
C GLU A 445 -10.64 -21.47 -28.69
N ILE A 446 -10.78 -20.70 -29.77
CA ILE A 446 -11.02 -19.25 -29.67
C ILE A 446 -12.25 -18.90 -28.80
N THR A 447 -13.28 -19.75 -28.80
CA THR A 447 -14.49 -19.54 -28.00
C THR A 447 -14.22 -19.85 -26.54
N SER A 448 -13.52 -20.94 -26.22
CA SER A 448 -13.14 -21.25 -24.84
C SER A 448 -12.19 -20.20 -24.26
N ASN A 449 -11.18 -19.78 -25.03
CA ASN A 449 -10.17 -18.81 -24.60
C ASN A 449 -10.78 -17.43 -24.38
N ALA A 450 -11.67 -16.98 -25.28
CA ALA A 450 -12.36 -15.70 -25.13
C ALA A 450 -13.25 -15.67 -23.89
N ILE A 451 -13.99 -16.75 -23.64
CA ILE A 451 -14.85 -16.87 -22.46
C ILE A 451 -14.02 -16.94 -21.17
N LEU A 452 -12.93 -17.72 -21.15
CA LEU A 452 -12.04 -17.81 -19.99
C LEU A 452 -11.47 -16.45 -19.62
N PHE A 453 -10.98 -15.69 -20.60
CA PHE A 453 -10.48 -14.33 -20.38
C PHE A 453 -11.56 -13.40 -19.80
N LEU A 454 -12.77 -13.42 -20.38
CA LEU A 454 -13.89 -12.63 -19.86
C LEU A 454 -14.30 -13.02 -18.44
N GLN A 455 -14.20 -14.31 -18.08
CA GLN A 455 -14.46 -14.80 -16.73
C GLN A 455 -13.39 -14.33 -15.75
N GLN A 456 -12.12 -14.35 -16.12
CA GLN A 456 -11.02 -13.81 -15.29
C GLN A 456 -11.17 -12.30 -15.07
N LEU A 457 -11.67 -11.56 -16.07
CA LEU A 457 -11.91 -10.12 -15.95
C LEU A 457 -13.01 -9.78 -14.90
N LEU A 458 -13.88 -10.73 -14.54
CA LEU A 458 -14.94 -10.52 -13.55
C LEU A 458 -14.42 -10.23 -12.13
N GLU A 459 -13.24 -10.71 -11.79
CA GLU A 459 -12.62 -10.44 -10.48
C GLU A 459 -12.24 -8.96 -10.34
N PHE A 460 -12.06 -8.27 -11.49
CA PHE A 460 -11.55 -6.90 -11.56
C PHE A 460 -12.56 -5.92 -12.18
N GLN A 461 -13.87 -6.18 -12.09
CA GLN A 461 -14.92 -5.37 -12.74
C GLN A 461 -14.75 -3.86 -12.52
N GLU A 462 -14.60 -3.43 -11.27
CA GLU A 462 -14.45 -2.01 -10.93
C GLU A 462 -13.15 -1.42 -11.50
N THR A 463 -12.05 -2.17 -11.40
CA THR A 463 -10.73 -1.74 -11.85
C THR A 463 -10.67 -1.66 -13.37
N ALA A 464 -11.23 -2.65 -14.07
CA ALA A 464 -11.35 -2.69 -15.53
C ALA A 464 -12.28 -1.61 -16.08
N GLY A 465 -13.45 -1.41 -15.46
CA GLY A 465 -14.37 -0.34 -15.83
C GLY A 465 -13.73 1.04 -15.69
N ALA A 466 -13.07 1.30 -14.56
CA ALA A 466 -12.36 2.56 -14.33
C ALA A 466 -11.18 2.78 -15.28
N MET A 467 -10.43 1.72 -15.61
CA MET A 467 -9.34 1.74 -16.58
C MET A 467 -9.84 2.08 -18.00
N LEU A 468 -10.94 1.48 -18.44
CA LEU A 468 -11.57 1.82 -19.72
C LEU A 468 -12.09 3.26 -19.71
N ALA A 469 -12.68 3.71 -18.60
CA ALA A 469 -13.17 5.07 -18.45
C ALA A 469 -12.06 6.12 -18.52
N SER A 470 -10.88 5.86 -17.95
CA SER A 470 -9.78 6.85 -17.97
C SER A 470 -9.29 7.15 -19.39
N GLN A 471 -9.37 6.18 -20.32
CA GLN A 471 -9.06 6.41 -21.73
C GLN A 471 -10.14 7.19 -22.48
N VAL A 472 -11.41 6.97 -22.16
CA VAL A 472 -12.55 7.67 -22.80
C VAL A 472 -12.66 9.10 -22.29
N LEU A 473 -12.51 9.30 -20.98
CA LEU A 473 -12.57 10.62 -20.34
C LEU A 473 -11.29 11.44 -20.61
N GLY A 474 -10.12 10.79 -20.65
CA GLY A 474 -8.84 11.43 -20.96
C GLY A 474 -8.72 11.93 -22.41
N ASN A 475 -9.48 11.35 -23.35
CA ASN A 475 -9.37 11.67 -24.77
C ASN A 475 -10.57 12.46 -25.36
N THR A 476 -11.69 12.65 -24.65
CA THR A 476 -12.88 13.20 -25.33
C THR A 476 -13.76 14.18 -24.52
N TYR A 477 -13.82 14.16 -23.18
CA TYR A 477 -14.66 15.14 -22.48
C TYR A 477 -14.15 15.46 -21.06
N ASN A 478 -13.75 16.71 -20.84
CA ASN A 478 -13.98 17.37 -19.54
C ASN A 478 -15.50 17.39 -19.34
N ILE A 479 -16.06 16.38 -18.69
CA ILE A 479 -17.46 16.44 -18.28
C ILE A 479 -17.58 17.65 -17.33
N PRO A 480 -18.43 18.65 -17.63
CA PRO A 480 -18.72 19.71 -16.67
C PRO A 480 -19.40 19.02 -15.49
N ILE A 481 -18.72 18.96 -14.36
CA ILE A 481 -19.37 18.66 -13.08
C ILE A 481 -20.35 19.81 -12.86
N ASP A 482 -21.65 19.56 -13.01
CA ASP A 482 -22.66 20.53 -12.58
C ASP A 482 -22.43 20.77 -11.07
N PRO A 483 -22.13 22.00 -10.62
CA PRO A 483 -21.74 22.28 -9.23
C PRO A 483 -22.84 21.97 -8.21
N ARG A 484 -24.02 21.53 -8.66
CA ARG A 484 -25.19 21.24 -7.83
C ARG A 484 -25.28 19.78 -7.35
N GLU A 485 -24.40 18.89 -7.81
CA GLU A 485 -24.38 17.51 -7.34
C GLU A 485 -23.53 17.35 -6.07
N THR A 486 -24.21 17.18 -4.94
CA THR A 486 -23.63 16.73 -3.66
C THR A 486 -22.74 15.50 -3.85
N SER A 487 -21.64 15.43 -3.11
CA SER A 487 -20.54 14.45 -3.25
C SER A 487 -20.94 12.97 -3.27
N SER A 488 -22.16 12.62 -2.84
CA SER A 488 -22.72 11.26 -2.84
C SER A 488 -23.35 10.83 -4.16
N THR A 489 -23.80 11.74 -5.03
CA THR A 489 -24.40 11.36 -6.34
C THR A 489 -23.34 11.16 -7.41
N ALA A 490 -22.28 11.99 -7.40
CA ALA A 490 -21.18 11.92 -8.37
C ALA A 490 -20.41 10.58 -8.32
N SER A 491 -20.24 9.97 -7.14
CA SER A 491 -19.58 8.67 -6.98
C SER A 491 -20.41 7.51 -7.55
N SER A 492 -21.74 7.55 -7.34
CA SER A 492 -22.68 6.57 -7.88
C SER A 492 -22.75 6.63 -9.42
N TYR A 493 -22.80 7.84 -10.00
CA TYR A 493 -22.80 8.02 -11.45
C TYR A 493 -21.52 7.50 -12.11
N ASN A 494 -20.36 7.72 -11.48
CA ASN A 494 -19.08 7.25 -12.01
C ASN A 494 -18.99 5.72 -11.98
N SER A 495 -19.49 5.07 -10.92
CA SER A 495 -19.56 3.61 -10.84
C SER A 495 -20.48 3.01 -11.91
N GLU A 496 -21.66 3.60 -12.13
CA GLU A 496 -22.59 3.14 -13.16
C GLU A 496 -22.03 3.35 -14.58
N PHE A 497 -21.35 4.47 -14.83
CA PHE A 497 -20.66 4.75 -16.09
C PHE A 497 -19.55 3.71 -16.38
N ASN A 498 -18.69 3.43 -15.39
CA ASN A 498 -17.62 2.43 -15.50
C ASN A 498 -18.20 1.04 -15.80
N ARG A 499 -19.29 0.66 -15.13
CA ARG A 499 -19.99 -0.60 -15.36
C ARG A 499 -20.58 -0.70 -16.77
N ARG A 500 -21.16 0.39 -17.30
CA ARG A 500 -21.65 0.45 -18.69
C ARG A 500 -20.53 0.31 -19.71
N LEU A 501 -19.38 0.93 -19.48
CA LEU A 501 -18.21 0.80 -20.37
C LEU A 501 -17.67 -0.63 -20.38
N LEU A 502 -17.56 -1.27 -19.21
CA LEU A 502 -17.17 -2.67 -19.12
C LEU A 502 -18.16 -3.57 -19.87
N SER A 503 -19.46 -3.37 -19.68
CA SER A 503 -20.50 -4.10 -20.45
C SER A 503 -20.33 -3.91 -21.95
N THR A 504 -20.07 -2.68 -22.40
CA THR A 504 -19.85 -2.36 -23.81
C THR A 504 -18.63 -3.11 -24.36
N TYR A 505 -17.54 -3.16 -23.59
CA TYR A 505 -16.34 -3.91 -23.94
C TYR A 505 -16.61 -5.42 -24.05
N ILE A 506 -17.28 -6.01 -23.06
CA ILE A 506 -17.64 -7.44 -23.08
C ILE A 506 -18.52 -7.76 -24.30
N CYS A 507 -19.52 -6.91 -24.59
CA CYS A 507 -20.36 -7.05 -25.78
C CYS A 507 -19.56 -6.98 -27.08
N LYS A 508 -18.57 -6.08 -27.15
CA LYS A 508 -17.67 -5.98 -28.31
C LYS A 508 -16.86 -7.25 -28.51
N VAL A 509 -16.30 -7.83 -27.44
CA VAL A 509 -15.57 -9.10 -27.48
C VAL A 509 -16.48 -10.23 -27.98
N LEU A 510 -17.68 -10.37 -27.40
CA LEU A 510 -18.65 -11.38 -27.81
C LEU A 510 -19.12 -11.21 -29.26
N GLY A 511 -19.36 -9.97 -29.70
CA GLY A 511 -19.71 -9.67 -31.09
C GLY A 511 -18.58 -9.99 -32.07
N ASN A 512 -17.34 -9.64 -31.74
CA ASN A 512 -16.16 -10.00 -32.54
C ASN A 512 -16.00 -11.53 -32.62
N LEU A 513 -16.22 -12.24 -31.53
CA LEU A 513 -16.21 -13.71 -31.50
C LEU A 513 -17.30 -14.30 -32.40
N GLN A 514 -18.54 -13.82 -32.33
CA GLN A 514 -19.63 -14.26 -33.20
C GLN A 514 -19.32 -14.02 -34.69
N LEU A 515 -18.81 -12.85 -35.05
CA LEU A 515 -18.40 -12.54 -36.41
C LEU A 515 -17.29 -13.47 -36.90
N LYS A 516 -16.30 -13.75 -36.06
CA LYS A 516 -15.19 -14.67 -36.38
C LYS A 516 -15.69 -16.09 -36.60
N LEU A 517 -16.57 -16.60 -35.74
CA LEU A 517 -17.20 -17.92 -35.90
C LEU A 517 -18.00 -18.00 -37.21
N THR A 518 -18.74 -16.95 -37.54
CA THR A 518 -19.51 -16.85 -38.80
C THR A 518 -18.62 -16.78 -40.04
N HIS A 519 -17.40 -16.25 -39.91
CA HIS A 519 -16.41 -16.32 -40.99
C HIS A 519 -15.82 -17.73 -41.12
N ARG A 520 -15.39 -18.34 -40.00
CA ARG A 520 -14.79 -19.67 -39.97
C ARG A 520 -15.73 -20.75 -40.47
N VAL A 521 -17.04 -20.66 -40.18
CA VAL A 521 -18.02 -21.66 -40.63
C VAL A 521 -18.06 -21.82 -42.16
N LYS A 522 -17.58 -20.85 -42.94
CA LYS A 522 -17.51 -20.91 -44.40
C LYS A 522 -16.55 -21.99 -44.92
N THR A 523 -15.60 -22.46 -44.12
CA THR A 523 -14.64 -23.51 -44.52
C THR A 523 -15.28 -24.89 -44.60
N TYR A 524 -16.41 -25.13 -43.93
CA TYR A 524 -17.15 -26.36 -44.10
C TYR A 524 -17.88 -26.37 -45.44
N GLU A 525 -17.98 -27.52 -46.07
CA GLU A 525 -18.79 -27.68 -47.29
C GLU A 525 -20.25 -27.95 -46.92
N ASP A 526 -20.48 -28.89 -46.00
CA ASP A 526 -21.81 -29.33 -45.59
C ASP A 526 -22.57 -28.25 -44.78
N PRO A 527 -23.73 -27.75 -45.26
CA PRO A 527 -24.53 -26.75 -44.55
C PRO A 527 -25.02 -27.18 -43.17
N ALA A 528 -25.23 -28.48 -42.93
CA ALA A 528 -25.66 -28.98 -41.64
C ALA A 528 -24.50 -29.06 -40.64
N LEU A 529 -23.27 -29.34 -41.09
CA LEU A 529 -22.08 -29.24 -40.25
C LEU A 529 -21.81 -27.78 -39.85
N LYS A 530 -22.04 -26.82 -40.76
CA LYS A 530 -22.01 -25.38 -40.44
C LYS A 530 -22.94 -25.03 -39.28
N ALA A 531 -24.16 -25.55 -39.34
CA ALA A 531 -25.18 -25.31 -38.33
C ALA A 531 -24.80 -25.95 -36.98
N ILE A 532 -24.29 -27.20 -36.98
CA ILE A 532 -23.81 -27.87 -35.76
C ILE A 532 -22.65 -27.09 -35.11
N PHE A 533 -21.69 -26.63 -35.91
CA PHE A 533 -20.57 -25.82 -35.39
C PHE A 533 -21.04 -24.54 -34.70
N LEU A 534 -21.91 -23.76 -35.34
CA LEU A 534 -22.45 -22.55 -34.75
C LEU A 534 -23.33 -22.85 -33.52
N HIS A 535 -24.14 -23.91 -33.57
CA HIS A 535 -24.93 -24.39 -32.44
C HIS A 535 -24.05 -24.67 -31.21
N ASN A 536 -22.97 -25.45 -31.39
CA ASN A 536 -22.07 -25.81 -30.29
C ASN A 536 -21.41 -24.59 -29.66
N ASN A 537 -20.88 -23.68 -30.47
CA ASN A 537 -20.19 -22.49 -29.98
C ASN A 537 -21.16 -21.50 -29.33
N PHE A 538 -22.34 -21.25 -29.89
CA PHE A 538 -23.35 -20.37 -29.27
C PHE A 538 -23.92 -20.96 -27.99
N ASN A 539 -24.17 -22.28 -27.92
CA ASN A 539 -24.59 -22.93 -26.69
C ASN A 539 -23.50 -22.86 -25.62
N TYR A 540 -22.23 -23.05 -25.99
CA TYR A 540 -21.11 -22.90 -25.05
C TYR A 540 -21.01 -21.48 -24.50
N ILE A 541 -21.12 -20.46 -25.35
CA ILE A 541 -21.13 -19.05 -24.93
C ILE A 541 -22.29 -18.79 -23.97
N LEU A 542 -23.52 -19.12 -24.37
CA LEU A 542 -24.70 -18.92 -23.52
C LEU A 542 -24.57 -19.62 -22.17
N LYS A 543 -24.15 -20.89 -22.16
CA LYS A 543 -23.98 -21.65 -20.91
C LYS A 543 -22.90 -21.06 -20.01
N SER A 544 -21.85 -20.49 -20.60
CA SER A 544 -20.77 -19.85 -19.84
C SER A 544 -21.20 -18.50 -19.26
N LEU A 545 -22.00 -17.74 -20.01
CA LEU A 545 -22.66 -16.52 -19.52
C LEU A 545 -23.64 -16.84 -18.39
N GLU A 546 -24.48 -17.86 -18.52
CA GLU A 546 -25.44 -18.29 -17.49
C GLU A 546 -24.77 -18.80 -16.21
N LYS A 547 -23.55 -19.35 -16.30
CA LYS A 547 -22.78 -19.85 -15.15
C LYS A 547 -22.01 -18.77 -14.40
N SER A 548 -21.95 -17.55 -14.92
CA SER A 548 -21.13 -16.46 -14.38
C SER A 548 -21.92 -15.16 -14.30
N GLU A 549 -21.34 -14.13 -13.67
CA GLU A 549 -21.94 -12.79 -13.63
C GLU A 549 -21.88 -12.06 -14.98
N LEU A 550 -21.25 -12.66 -16.01
CA LEU A 550 -21.18 -12.08 -17.35
C LEU A 550 -22.55 -11.79 -17.93
N LEU A 551 -23.54 -12.65 -17.70
CA LEU A 551 -24.89 -12.40 -18.22
C LEU A 551 -25.47 -11.10 -17.66
N GLN A 552 -25.32 -10.85 -16.35
CA GLN A 552 -25.80 -9.64 -15.70
C GLN A 552 -25.07 -8.40 -16.20
N LEU A 553 -23.76 -8.50 -16.46
CA LEU A 553 -22.99 -7.41 -17.05
C LEU A 553 -23.46 -7.12 -18.48
N VAL A 554 -23.56 -8.13 -19.34
CA VAL A 554 -24.03 -7.96 -20.73
C VAL A 554 -25.44 -7.34 -20.77
N SER A 555 -26.31 -7.71 -19.84
CA SER A 555 -27.66 -7.14 -19.70
C SER A 555 -27.69 -5.64 -19.36
N VAL A 556 -26.55 -5.04 -18.97
CA VAL A 556 -26.46 -3.58 -18.72
C VAL A 556 -26.62 -2.78 -20.03
N THR A 557 -26.12 -3.30 -21.15
CA THR A 557 -26.16 -2.61 -22.45
C THR A 557 -26.97 -3.36 -23.52
N GLN A 558 -27.17 -4.66 -23.36
CA GLN A 558 -27.97 -5.48 -24.28
C GLN A 558 -29.28 -5.91 -23.63
N LYS A 559 -30.38 -5.81 -24.38
CA LYS A 559 -31.68 -6.28 -23.92
C LYS A 559 -31.80 -7.78 -24.18
N GLU A 560 -32.19 -8.55 -23.16
CA GLU A 560 -32.51 -9.98 -23.27
C GLU A 560 -31.44 -10.79 -24.05
N PRO A 561 -30.15 -10.72 -23.63
CA PRO A 561 -29.06 -11.38 -24.35
C PRO A 561 -29.21 -12.91 -24.37
N ASP A 562 -29.79 -13.48 -23.32
CA ASP A 562 -30.08 -14.91 -23.22
C ASP A 562 -31.12 -15.36 -24.26
N GLU A 563 -32.21 -14.61 -24.44
CA GLU A 563 -33.21 -14.90 -25.48
C GLU A 563 -32.61 -14.82 -26.88
N THR A 564 -31.75 -13.82 -27.12
CA THR A 564 -31.07 -13.64 -28.41
C THR A 564 -30.19 -14.85 -28.75
N TYR A 565 -29.37 -15.32 -27.81
CA TYR A 565 -28.56 -16.54 -28.03
C TYR A 565 -29.45 -17.79 -28.20
N ARG A 566 -30.51 -17.96 -27.40
CA ARG A 566 -31.43 -19.11 -27.54
C ARG A 566 -32.10 -19.13 -28.91
N TYR A 567 -32.52 -17.97 -29.42
CA TYR A 567 -33.08 -17.83 -30.76
C TYR A 567 -32.06 -18.27 -31.83
N HIS A 568 -30.82 -17.80 -31.76
CA HIS A 568 -29.78 -18.20 -32.70
C HIS A 568 -29.46 -19.70 -32.63
N ILE A 569 -29.40 -20.28 -31.42
CA ILE A 569 -29.19 -21.72 -31.22
C ILE A 569 -30.32 -22.52 -31.88
N GLU A 570 -31.57 -22.12 -31.69
CA GLU A 570 -32.74 -22.80 -32.27
C GLU A 570 -32.75 -22.68 -33.81
N GLN A 571 -32.37 -21.51 -34.35
CA GLN A 571 -32.19 -21.35 -35.81
C GLN A 571 -31.15 -22.32 -36.38
N GLN A 572 -30.04 -22.54 -35.67
CA GLN A 572 -29.04 -23.51 -36.11
C GLN A 572 -29.58 -24.95 -36.04
N ILE A 573 -30.38 -25.29 -35.03
CA ILE A 573 -31.03 -26.61 -34.95
C ILE A 573 -31.95 -26.82 -36.17
N GLN A 574 -32.76 -25.81 -36.53
CA GLN A 574 -33.63 -25.89 -37.71
C GLN A 574 -32.86 -26.04 -39.02
N LEU A 575 -31.72 -25.35 -39.17
CA LEU A 575 -30.85 -25.50 -40.34
C LEU A 575 -30.24 -26.90 -40.41
N TYR A 576 -29.80 -27.45 -39.29
CA TYR A 576 -29.33 -28.83 -39.20
C TYR A 576 -30.41 -29.83 -39.63
N GLN A 577 -31.64 -29.68 -39.14
CA GLN A 577 -32.77 -30.56 -39.46
C GLN A 577 -33.06 -30.65 -40.96
N ARG A 578 -32.72 -29.63 -41.76
CA ARG A 578 -32.87 -29.67 -43.22
C ARG A 578 -32.04 -30.77 -43.88
N SER A 579 -30.96 -31.25 -43.26
CA SER A 579 -30.19 -32.41 -43.77
C SER A 579 -31.02 -33.68 -43.85
N TRP A 580 -32.04 -33.81 -43.00
CA TRP A 580 -32.93 -34.95 -42.94
C TRP A 580 -34.07 -34.91 -43.96
N LEU A 581 -34.26 -33.79 -44.66
CA LEU A 581 -35.33 -33.66 -45.65
C LEU A 581 -35.22 -34.72 -46.74
N LYS A 582 -34.00 -35.02 -47.23
CA LYS A 582 -33.80 -36.09 -48.22
C LYS A 582 -34.27 -37.46 -47.72
N VAL A 583 -34.08 -37.75 -46.44
CA VAL A 583 -34.52 -39.01 -45.81
C VAL A 583 -36.04 -39.03 -45.68
N THR A 584 -36.64 -37.94 -45.20
CA THR A 584 -38.11 -37.86 -45.00
C THR A 584 -38.88 -37.73 -46.32
N GLU A 585 -38.31 -37.08 -47.34
CA GLU A 585 -38.92 -36.95 -48.67
C GLU A 585 -39.02 -38.30 -49.38
N SER A 586 -38.07 -39.21 -49.18
CA SER A 586 -38.17 -40.60 -49.64
C SER A 586 -39.43 -41.29 -49.11
N LEU A 587 -39.90 -40.89 -47.92
CA LEU A 587 -41.08 -41.43 -47.24
C LEU A 587 -42.37 -40.64 -47.53
N ALA A 588 -42.30 -39.53 -48.27
CA ALA A 588 -43.47 -38.69 -48.55
C ALA A 588 -44.45 -39.38 -49.51
N ASP A 589 -45.75 -39.20 -49.26
CA ASP A 589 -46.86 -39.76 -50.05
C ASP A 589 -46.96 -39.20 -51.48
N ARG A 590 -46.20 -38.15 -51.81
CA ARG A 590 -46.19 -37.54 -53.15
C ARG A 590 -45.75 -38.57 -54.18
N ASN A 591 -46.51 -38.75 -55.27
CA ASN A 591 -46.26 -39.74 -56.33
C ASN A 591 -46.28 -41.21 -55.87
N MET A 592 -46.86 -41.51 -54.69
CA MET A 592 -47.09 -42.89 -54.28
C MET A 592 -48.38 -43.45 -54.89
N PRO A 593 -48.42 -44.77 -55.20
CA PRO A 593 -49.63 -45.41 -55.68
C PRO A 593 -50.72 -45.38 -54.60
N VAL A 594 -51.94 -45.03 -55.03
CA VAL A 594 -53.14 -45.13 -54.19
C VAL A 594 -53.53 -46.61 -54.14
N ILE A 595 -53.54 -47.18 -52.95
CA ILE A 595 -53.85 -48.60 -52.76
C ILE A 595 -55.37 -48.79 -52.95
N GLN A 596 -55.78 -49.20 -54.15
CA GLN A 596 -57.16 -49.55 -54.48
C GLN A 596 -57.26 -51.08 -54.67
N GLY A 597 -57.41 -51.82 -53.57
CA GLY A 597 -57.53 -53.29 -53.56
C GLY A 597 -56.22 -54.06 -53.38
N ALA A 598 -56.30 -55.39 -53.26
CA ALA A 598 -55.19 -56.25 -52.82
C ALA A 598 -54.09 -56.53 -53.88
N LYS A 599 -54.26 -56.10 -55.14
CA LYS A 599 -53.32 -56.38 -56.24
C LYS A 599 -52.75 -55.10 -56.85
N LEU A 600 -51.48 -54.81 -56.53
CA LEU A 600 -50.71 -53.74 -57.17
C LEU A 600 -50.33 -54.08 -58.62
N LYS A 601 -50.19 -53.06 -59.47
CA LYS A 601 -49.57 -53.16 -60.79
C LYS A 601 -48.04 -53.20 -60.67
N ASP A 602 -47.34 -53.75 -61.66
CA ASP A 602 -45.88 -53.85 -61.63
C ASP A 602 -45.17 -52.50 -61.49
N LYS A 603 -45.69 -51.45 -62.14
CA LYS A 603 -45.18 -50.08 -61.98
C LYS A 603 -45.31 -49.56 -60.54
N GLU A 604 -46.42 -49.85 -59.87
CA GLU A 604 -46.70 -49.42 -58.49
C GLU A 604 -45.78 -50.16 -57.50
N ARG A 605 -45.58 -51.48 -57.72
CA ARG A 605 -44.60 -52.28 -56.98
C ARG A 605 -43.19 -51.73 -57.11
N GLN A 606 -42.82 -51.29 -58.31
CA GLN A 606 -41.50 -50.74 -58.59
C GLN A 606 -41.29 -49.40 -57.87
N ILE A 607 -42.29 -48.51 -57.86
CA ILE A 607 -42.24 -47.24 -57.12
C ILE A 607 -42.01 -47.48 -55.62
N ILE A 608 -42.74 -48.43 -55.01
CA ILE A 608 -42.58 -48.77 -53.59
C ILE A 608 -41.17 -49.27 -53.30
N LYS A 609 -40.62 -50.15 -54.15
CA LYS A 609 -39.25 -50.66 -54.05
C LYS A 609 -38.21 -49.54 -54.11
N GLU A 610 -38.37 -48.61 -55.05
CA GLU A 610 -37.47 -47.48 -55.23
C GLU A 610 -37.50 -46.53 -54.03
N ARG A 611 -38.67 -46.29 -53.42
CA ARG A 611 -38.77 -45.49 -52.20
C ARG A 611 -38.07 -46.12 -50.99
N PHE A 612 -38.29 -47.41 -50.73
CA PHE A 612 -37.56 -48.10 -49.68
C PHE A 612 -36.04 -48.10 -49.93
N LYS A 613 -35.62 -48.34 -51.17
CA LYS A 613 -34.20 -48.28 -51.54
C LYS A 613 -33.62 -46.88 -51.31
N SER A 614 -34.29 -45.83 -51.79
CA SER A 614 -33.88 -44.44 -51.63
C SER A 614 -33.82 -44.03 -50.15
N PHE A 615 -34.80 -44.43 -49.33
CA PHE A 615 -34.77 -44.19 -47.89
C PHE A 615 -33.55 -44.83 -47.24
N ASN A 616 -33.29 -46.11 -47.52
CA ASN A 616 -32.16 -46.82 -46.93
C ASN A 616 -30.82 -46.17 -47.32
N GLU A 617 -30.63 -45.85 -48.60
CA GLU A 617 -29.41 -45.22 -49.10
C GLU A 617 -29.19 -43.83 -48.46
N ASN A 618 -30.24 -42.99 -48.43
CA ASN A 618 -30.17 -41.66 -47.83
C ASN A 618 -29.92 -41.71 -46.31
N LEU A 619 -30.54 -42.65 -45.60
CA LEU A 619 -30.33 -42.83 -44.15
C LEU A 619 -28.91 -43.33 -43.84
N GLU A 620 -28.45 -44.36 -44.54
CA GLU A 620 -27.11 -44.93 -44.38
C GLU A 620 -26.02 -43.89 -44.67
N GLU A 621 -26.17 -43.11 -45.75
CA GLU A 621 -25.24 -42.04 -46.11
C GLU A 621 -25.21 -40.93 -45.04
N LEU A 622 -26.39 -40.44 -44.62
CA LEU A 622 -26.50 -39.41 -43.60
C LEU A 622 -25.88 -39.87 -42.28
N CYS A 623 -26.23 -41.07 -41.80
CA CYS A 623 -25.66 -41.59 -40.56
C CYS A 623 -24.15 -41.80 -40.66
N LYS A 624 -23.64 -42.24 -41.81
CA LYS A 624 -22.18 -42.39 -42.02
C LYS A 624 -21.45 -41.05 -41.92
N ILE A 625 -22.01 -39.98 -42.49
CA ILE A 625 -21.42 -38.65 -42.46
C ILE A 625 -21.52 -38.05 -41.05
N GLN A 626 -22.73 -38.03 -40.46
CA GLN A 626 -22.98 -37.33 -39.20
C GLN A 626 -22.44 -38.04 -37.96
N LYS A 627 -22.08 -39.33 -38.07
CA LYS A 627 -21.45 -40.06 -36.97
C LYS A 627 -20.08 -39.51 -36.56
N SER A 628 -19.38 -38.82 -37.46
CA SER A 628 -18.10 -38.17 -37.16
C SER A 628 -18.24 -36.75 -36.58
N TRP A 629 -19.47 -36.25 -36.44
CA TRP A 629 -19.73 -34.92 -35.90
C TRP A 629 -19.92 -34.98 -34.38
N ALA A 630 -19.68 -33.87 -33.68
CA ALA A 630 -19.74 -33.80 -32.23
C ALA A 630 -20.78 -32.78 -31.76
N ILE A 631 -21.48 -33.12 -30.68
CA ILE A 631 -22.28 -32.17 -29.88
C ILE A 631 -21.85 -32.39 -28.42
N PRO A 632 -20.97 -31.52 -27.88
CA PRO A 632 -20.39 -31.72 -26.54
C PRO A 632 -21.43 -31.62 -25.41
N ASP A 633 -22.40 -30.72 -25.54
CA ASP A 633 -23.47 -30.56 -24.55
C ASP A 633 -24.44 -31.74 -24.62
N LYS A 634 -24.41 -32.57 -23.57
CA LYS A 634 -25.25 -33.78 -23.47
C LYS A 634 -26.75 -33.47 -23.59
N ARG A 635 -27.23 -32.37 -23.00
CA ARG A 635 -28.66 -32.03 -23.01
C ARG A 635 -29.10 -31.60 -24.41
N GLN A 636 -28.30 -30.79 -25.10
CA GLN A 636 -28.58 -30.42 -26.49
C GLN A 636 -28.52 -31.64 -27.42
N ARG A 637 -27.50 -32.49 -27.25
CA ARG A 637 -27.35 -33.73 -28.03
C ARG A 637 -28.56 -34.63 -27.90
N GLU A 638 -29.02 -34.90 -26.68
CA GLU A 638 -30.20 -35.72 -26.41
C GLU A 638 -31.48 -35.08 -26.99
N ARG A 639 -31.66 -33.77 -26.83
CA ARG A 639 -32.80 -33.03 -27.39
C ARG A 639 -32.85 -33.13 -28.92
N ILE A 640 -31.73 -32.89 -29.60
CA ILE A 640 -31.64 -32.95 -31.06
C ILE A 640 -31.91 -34.38 -31.56
N ARG A 641 -31.30 -35.39 -30.92
CA ARG A 641 -31.55 -36.81 -31.22
C ARG A 641 -33.03 -37.16 -31.05
N GLN A 642 -33.66 -36.79 -29.94
CA GLN A 642 -35.07 -37.10 -29.66
C GLN A 642 -36.02 -36.48 -30.68
N VAL A 643 -35.83 -35.19 -31.00
CA VAL A 643 -36.68 -34.52 -32.00
C VAL A 643 -36.53 -35.20 -33.36
N GLN A 644 -35.29 -35.48 -33.78
CA GLN A 644 -35.05 -36.11 -35.07
C GLN A 644 -35.57 -37.55 -35.13
N LYS A 645 -35.41 -38.31 -34.03
CA LYS A 645 -35.97 -39.64 -33.86
C LYS A 645 -37.49 -39.61 -33.99
N SER A 646 -38.17 -38.70 -33.30
CA SER A 646 -39.63 -38.58 -33.39
C SER A 646 -40.10 -38.36 -34.84
N ILE A 647 -39.49 -37.39 -35.54
CA ILE A 647 -39.88 -37.02 -36.91
C ILE A 647 -39.68 -38.21 -37.87
N VAL A 648 -38.52 -38.87 -37.81
CA VAL A 648 -38.19 -39.95 -38.75
C VAL A 648 -38.98 -41.22 -38.44
N LEU A 649 -39.15 -41.57 -37.16
CA LEU A 649 -39.88 -42.78 -36.78
C LEU A 649 -41.38 -42.66 -37.08
N GLU A 650 -41.98 -41.48 -36.90
CA GLU A 650 -43.38 -41.25 -37.27
C GLU A 650 -43.57 -41.42 -38.78
N ALA A 651 -42.75 -40.75 -39.60
CA ALA A 651 -42.82 -40.84 -41.05
C ALA A 651 -42.52 -42.27 -41.55
N TYR A 652 -41.48 -42.92 -41.03
CA TYR A 652 -41.09 -44.26 -41.44
C TYR A 652 -42.07 -45.32 -40.98
N GLY A 653 -42.57 -45.21 -39.74
CA GLY A 653 -43.57 -46.12 -39.18
C GLY A 653 -44.88 -46.07 -39.98
N ALA A 654 -45.38 -44.87 -40.31
CA ALA A 654 -46.55 -44.71 -41.15
C ALA A 654 -46.33 -45.30 -42.56
N PHE A 655 -45.17 -45.04 -43.18
CA PHE A 655 -44.83 -45.57 -44.49
C PHE A 655 -44.72 -47.11 -44.48
N LEU A 656 -44.09 -47.68 -43.45
CA LEU A 656 -43.90 -49.11 -43.27
C LEU A 656 -45.23 -49.83 -43.03
N GLN A 657 -46.12 -49.26 -42.22
CA GLN A 657 -47.46 -49.83 -42.01
C GLN A 657 -48.26 -49.85 -43.31
N LYS A 658 -48.24 -48.74 -44.05
CA LYS A 658 -49.03 -48.56 -45.28
C LYS A 658 -48.54 -49.45 -46.42
N TYR A 659 -47.23 -49.56 -46.63
CA TYR A 659 -46.66 -50.23 -47.81
C TYR A 659 -45.84 -51.49 -47.51
N GLY A 660 -45.33 -51.66 -46.29
CA GLY A 660 -44.53 -52.81 -45.87
C GLY A 660 -45.37 -53.99 -45.40
N THR A 661 -46.39 -53.75 -44.56
CA THR A 661 -47.31 -54.79 -44.06
C THR A 661 -48.65 -54.83 -44.81
N GLY A 662 -49.08 -53.69 -45.37
CA GLY A 662 -50.40 -53.57 -46.00
C GLY A 662 -50.50 -54.13 -47.42
N VAL A 663 -49.39 -54.37 -48.12
CA VAL A 663 -49.43 -54.72 -49.55
C VAL A 663 -48.27 -55.62 -50.01
N ASN A 664 -48.56 -56.64 -50.84
CA ASN A 664 -47.57 -57.54 -51.42
C ASN A 664 -46.88 -56.92 -52.66
N PHE A 665 -45.81 -56.14 -52.44
CA PHE A 665 -45.09 -55.46 -53.51
C PHE A 665 -43.84 -56.20 -54.04
N THR A 666 -43.34 -57.22 -53.33
CA THR A 666 -42.13 -57.98 -53.70
C THR A 666 -42.17 -59.41 -53.17
N LYS A 667 -41.44 -60.32 -53.81
CA LYS A 667 -41.22 -61.70 -53.31
C LYS A 667 -40.09 -61.80 -52.28
N ASN A 668 -39.22 -60.78 -52.23
CA ASN A 668 -38.07 -60.72 -51.31
C ASN A 668 -38.14 -59.41 -50.49
N PRO A 669 -38.97 -59.34 -49.42
CA PRO A 669 -39.15 -58.13 -48.62
C PRO A 669 -37.88 -57.64 -47.95
N GLU A 670 -37.06 -58.56 -47.44
CA GLU A 670 -35.79 -58.28 -46.71
C GLU A 670 -34.77 -57.49 -47.54
N LYS A 671 -34.85 -57.55 -48.88
CA LYS A 671 -33.97 -56.77 -49.77
C LYS A 671 -34.29 -55.27 -49.72
N TYR A 672 -35.53 -54.90 -49.42
CA TYR A 672 -36.03 -53.53 -49.49
C TYR A 672 -36.34 -52.97 -48.10
N ILE A 673 -36.96 -53.77 -47.24
CA ILE A 673 -37.23 -53.42 -45.83
C ILE A 673 -36.03 -53.92 -45.02
N LYS A 674 -34.95 -53.13 -45.01
CA LYS A 674 -33.70 -53.48 -44.31
C LYS A 674 -33.77 -53.26 -42.80
N TYR A 675 -34.57 -52.30 -42.36
CA TYR A 675 -34.59 -51.80 -40.98
C TYR A 675 -35.99 -51.88 -40.39
N SER A 676 -36.08 -52.23 -39.10
CA SER A 676 -37.28 -51.99 -38.29
C SER A 676 -37.32 -50.55 -37.79
N VAL A 677 -38.48 -50.11 -37.31
CA VAL A 677 -38.65 -48.78 -36.70
C VAL A 677 -37.67 -48.60 -35.52
N ASP A 678 -37.51 -49.63 -34.68
CA ASP A 678 -36.59 -49.59 -33.55
C ASP A 678 -35.12 -49.47 -34.00
N GLN A 679 -34.72 -50.22 -35.04
CA GLN A 679 -33.37 -50.13 -35.59
C GLN A 679 -33.05 -48.75 -36.17
N VAL A 680 -33.99 -48.10 -36.85
CA VAL A 680 -33.82 -46.71 -37.31
C VAL A 680 -33.64 -45.78 -36.11
N GLY A 681 -34.39 -46.00 -35.03
CA GLY A 681 -34.26 -45.26 -33.78
C GLY A 681 -32.87 -45.38 -33.16
N GLU A 682 -32.32 -46.59 -33.07
CA GLU A 682 -30.97 -46.85 -32.57
C GLU A 682 -29.88 -46.22 -33.45
N MET A 683 -30.08 -46.17 -34.77
CA MET A 683 -29.13 -45.51 -35.68
C MET A 683 -29.03 -44.01 -35.40
N ILE A 684 -30.16 -43.35 -35.11
CA ILE A 684 -30.21 -41.92 -34.76
C ILE A 684 -29.57 -41.68 -33.39
N GLU A 685 -29.80 -42.57 -32.42
CA GLU A 685 -29.23 -42.46 -31.08
C GLU A 685 -27.70 -42.53 -31.07
N LYS A 686 -27.09 -43.22 -32.03
CA LYS A 686 -25.62 -43.35 -32.19
C LYS A 686 -24.94 -42.14 -32.85
N LEU A 687 -25.69 -41.16 -33.34
CA LEU A 687 -25.13 -39.94 -33.97
C LEU A 687 -24.60 -38.98 -32.93
N PHE A 688 -23.43 -38.37 -33.12
CA PHE A 688 -22.81 -37.43 -32.16
C PHE A 688 -22.24 -38.04 -30.87
N ASP A 689 -22.09 -39.37 -30.79
CA ASP A 689 -21.45 -40.00 -29.63
C ASP A 689 -19.94 -39.72 -29.65
N THR A 690 -19.44 -39.15 -28.57
CA THR A 690 -18.02 -38.78 -28.37
C THR A 690 -17.12 -39.98 -28.01
N SER A 691 -17.61 -41.21 -28.20
CA SER A 691 -16.93 -42.46 -27.83
C SER A 691 -16.67 -43.36 -29.05
N ALA A 692 -16.27 -42.74 -30.17
CA ALA A 692 -15.79 -43.41 -31.38
C ALA A 692 -14.35 -42.98 -31.70
#